data_AF-A0A7V4P970-F1
#
_entry.id   AF-A0A7V4P970-F1
#
_cell.length_a   1.000
_cell.length_b   1.000
_cell.length_c   1.000
_cell.angle_alpha   90.00
_cell.angle_beta   90.00
_cell.angle_gamma   90.00
#
_symmetry.space_group_name_H-M   'P 1'
#
loop_
_entity.id
_entity.type
_entity.pdbx_description
1 polymer ?
#
loop_
_entity_poly.entity_id
_entity_poly.type
_entity_poly.pdbx_seq_one_letter_code
_entity_poly.pdbx_strand_id
1 'polypeptide(L)'
;MVAAVRTRRRGGSEATAIEWFGQGKSILLPTQRAASGKSPMSAPAIPLTELRASSRPAAKVESPLAVIDQALRMLASLKLTVILFALGIFVVLVGTLAQTDADIWQVVRDYFHAWVMWVDINLFFPKSFFPHMPRFAVPPLPMPGGMTVGGLMIVNLLAAHLWRFRIQAQGTRLAAGLATLALGIALTVLVILAGHGTGGFQAQPPLSWQSLWLGVEALALLGALSASAVFVRRSVLPLVAAEKEAEPVSTLRLLLVGGGGLVLAGTVLLVLLSMIRGWYIGDEAMRVLWQLLQGGLSGVVLLVGCMLLFQKRAGIVLLHGGVLLLMANELIVARYAVEWQVFLMEGQTTNYVRDIRTVELALIDNSGKETDEHFVIPRPILEANARENARRAKDNQPPVFIADPQDRLPAKVAVVAYYKNADVAARKSADESPATAGTGLAKVIVESPPAKGTDTNGAVDLAAAYVKLADKATGKDLGTFLVSQLASEQLGVDRSPERFGEAVAIGDKTYYLFLRFQRDYKPYTIKLLDVRKDDYVASDTPRNYSSDIQLVDARNGVDKPVHIKMNNPLRYAGETFYQSGYHPPSTTGGVEATTLAVVKNVGFMIPYVACMIVAIGMLAHFLITVTRFVGRREAEEIAASGSAAGPAVEPAATRGRKAKRPAGAARERLHWPSLSLAILAAGVFTFYVGSAARAPRVPPTGMDLAAFGELPVAHLGRVKPIDTLARNTLRAISHRETVKLPDGKKLSAVEWLLEVISGTERSLKLPVIRIDSPEVRQIFQLPERKGFLYSVEELQPHIRRFEAEVEATRGRQPEDLTNEQRR
;
A
#
# COMPACT_ATOMS: atom_id res chain seq x y z
N MET A 1 -16.29 1.92 -41.93
CA MET A 1 -17.28 2.11 -43.00
C MET A 1 -18.68 1.94 -42.37
N VAL A 2 -19.39 3.06 -42.22
CA VAL A 2 -20.87 3.30 -42.29
C VAL A 2 -21.70 2.08 -42.75
N ALA A 3 -22.93 1.74 -42.35
CA ALA A 3 -24.09 2.30 -41.60
C ALA A 3 -25.05 1.11 -41.32
N ALA A 4 -25.77 1.02 -40.18
CA ALA A 4 -27.12 1.57 -39.90
C ALA A 4 -28.20 1.29 -40.97
N VAL A 5 -29.31 0.62 -40.59
CA VAL A 5 -30.70 1.03 -40.87
C VAL A 5 -31.62 0.49 -39.77
N ARG A 6 -32.51 1.35 -39.29
CA ARG A 6 -33.56 1.14 -38.28
C ARG A 6 -34.92 1.39 -38.93
N THR A 7 -35.97 0.75 -38.42
CA THR A 7 -37.41 1.16 -38.27
C THR A 7 -38.32 -0.06 -38.52
N ARG A 8 -39.31 -0.37 -37.66
CA ARG A 8 -40.57 0.37 -37.46
C ARG A 8 -41.23 0.09 -36.09
N ARG A 9 -42.02 1.06 -35.62
CA ARG A 9 -42.81 1.14 -34.37
C ARG A 9 -44.20 0.48 -34.46
N ARG A 10 -44.73 0.05 -33.31
CA ARG A 10 -46.08 0.26 -32.71
C ARG A 10 -45.96 -0.25 -31.26
N GLY A 11 -46.06 0.53 -30.17
CA GLY A 11 -47.21 1.28 -29.61
C GLY A 11 -48.14 0.29 -28.85
N GLY A 12 -48.45 0.36 -27.56
CA GLY A 12 -48.15 1.23 -26.41
C GLY A 12 -48.85 0.67 -25.14
N SER A 13 -48.59 1.30 -23.97
CA SER A 13 -49.25 1.22 -22.64
C SER A 13 -49.28 -0.15 -21.92
N GLU A 14 -49.10 -0.33 -20.60
CA GLU A 14 -49.27 0.49 -19.38
C GLU A 14 -48.23 0.08 -18.31
N ALA A 15 -48.09 0.93 -17.29
CA ALA A 15 -47.24 0.74 -16.12
C ALA A 15 -47.91 -0.14 -15.05
N THR A 16 -47.14 -0.91 -14.27
CA THR A 16 -47.13 -0.86 -12.78
C THR A 16 -46.12 -1.83 -12.14
N ALA A 17 -45.55 -1.32 -11.04
CA ALA A 17 -44.82 -1.90 -9.92
C ALA A 17 -44.50 -3.43 -9.82
N ILE A 18 -43.19 -3.68 -9.71
CA ILE A 18 -42.45 -4.48 -8.70
C ILE A 18 -43.27 -5.29 -7.69
N GLU A 19 -43.02 -6.60 -7.61
CA GLU A 19 -43.01 -7.35 -6.34
C GLU A 19 -42.07 -8.59 -6.37
N TRP A 20 -41.55 -8.91 -5.19
CA TRP A 20 -40.45 -9.83 -4.86
C TRP A 20 -40.97 -11.22 -4.42
N PHE A 21 -40.18 -12.27 -4.69
CA PHE A 21 -40.17 -13.63 -4.09
C PHE A 21 -41.47 -14.46 -3.97
N GLY A 22 -41.44 -15.71 -4.45
CA GLY A 22 -42.41 -16.73 -4.05
C GLY A 22 -42.21 -18.09 -4.70
N GLN A 23 -41.98 -19.12 -3.88
CA GLN A 23 -41.80 -20.52 -4.25
C GLN A 23 -43.06 -21.15 -4.88
N GLY A 24 -42.88 -22.22 -5.67
CA GLY A 24 -43.98 -23.15 -5.95
C GLY A 24 -43.64 -24.25 -6.97
N LYS A 25 -43.44 -25.47 -6.49
CA LYS A 25 -43.45 -26.71 -7.30
C LYS A 25 -44.86 -26.97 -7.85
N SER A 26 -44.96 -27.57 -9.04
CA SER A 26 -46.07 -28.51 -9.33
C SER A 26 -45.61 -29.64 -10.24
N ILE A 27 -45.85 -30.87 -9.77
CA ILE A 27 -45.77 -32.13 -10.50
C ILE A 27 -47.22 -32.56 -10.74
N LEU A 28 -47.51 -32.95 -11.98
CA LEU A 28 -48.81 -33.42 -12.44
C LEU A 28 -49.15 -34.82 -11.87
N LEU A 29 -50.39 -34.98 -11.41
CA LEU A 29 -51.05 -36.26 -11.13
C LEU A 29 -52.05 -36.57 -12.25
N PRO A 30 -52.21 -37.84 -12.67
CA PRO A 30 -53.42 -38.31 -13.32
C PRO A 30 -54.32 -39.12 -12.38
N THR A 31 -55.59 -39.10 -12.77
CA THR A 31 -56.84 -39.50 -12.12
C THR A 31 -57.05 -41.02 -11.93
N GLN A 32 -57.81 -41.37 -10.88
CA GLN A 32 -58.37 -42.70 -10.62
C GLN A 32 -59.73 -42.92 -11.33
N ARG A 33 -60.05 -44.18 -11.65
CA ARG A 33 -61.43 -44.72 -11.73
C ARG A 33 -61.52 -46.13 -11.12
N ALA A 34 -62.65 -46.34 -10.44
CA ALA A 34 -63.11 -47.46 -9.59
C ALA A 34 -63.37 -48.79 -10.37
N ALA A 35 -63.70 -49.97 -9.81
CA ALA A 35 -64.46 -50.32 -8.60
C ALA A 35 -64.39 -51.84 -8.23
N SER A 36 -64.88 -52.16 -7.02
CA SER A 36 -65.57 -53.40 -6.56
C SER A 36 -64.81 -54.49 -5.75
N GLY A 37 -64.92 -54.38 -4.40
CA GLY A 37 -65.65 -55.30 -3.51
C GLY A 37 -65.23 -56.78 -3.32
N LYS A 38 -64.56 -57.08 -2.19
CA LYS A 38 -64.94 -58.03 -1.10
C LYS A 38 -63.73 -58.38 -0.19
N SER A 39 -63.88 -58.20 1.12
CA SER A 39 -63.01 -58.73 2.21
C SER A 39 -63.57 -60.06 2.75
N PRO A 40 -62.95 -60.84 3.67
CA PRO A 40 -61.73 -60.60 4.48
C PRO A 40 -60.77 -61.83 4.63
N MET A 41 -59.67 -61.63 5.36
CA MET A 41 -58.77 -62.64 5.97
C MET A 41 -57.86 -63.47 5.06
N SER A 42 -56.63 -62.98 4.85
CA SER A 42 -55.37 -63.67 5.17
C SER A 42 -54.21 -62.78 4.72
N ALA A 43 -53.26 -62.55 5.63
CA ALA A 43 -52.07 -61.75 5.34
C ALA A 43 -51.13 -62.53 4.40
N PRO A 44 -50.64 -61.95 3.29
CA PRO A 44 -49.48 -62.51 2.62
C PRO A 44 -48.22 -62.13 3.40
N ALA A 45 -47.44 -63.15 3.76
CA ALA A 45 -46.22 -63.05 4.53
C ALA A 45 -45.21 -62.09 3.88
N ILE A 46 -44.82 -61.04 4.62
CA ILE A 46 -43.63 -60.25 4.32
C ILE A 46 -42.42 -61.11 4.69
N PRO A 47 -41.42 -61.28 3.80
CA PRO A 47 -40.18 -61.98 4.12
C PRO A 47 -39.53 -61.38 5.37
N LEU A 48 -39.17 -62.24 6.33
CA LEU A 48 -38.55 -61.92 7.63
C LEU A 48 -37.15 -61.26 7.55
N THR A 49 -36.77 -60.70 6.40
CA THR A 49 -35.50 -59.99 6.19
C THR A 49 -35.59 -58.48 6.40
N GLU A 50 -36.79 -57.89 6.50
CA GLU A 50 -36.93 -56.43 6.73
C GLU A 50 -37.16 -56.02 8.20
N LEU A 51 -37.13 -56.96 9.15
CA LEU A 51 -37.41 -56.69 10.58
C LEU A 51 -36.34 -57.23 11.54
N ARG A 52 -35.06 -57.15 11.15
CA ARG A 52 -33.95 -57.29 12.11
C ARG A 52 -33.06 -56.05 12.15
N ALA A 53 -33.22 -55.37 13.28
CA ALA A 53 -32.23 -54.56 13.98
C ALA A 53 -31.94 -53.16 13.42
N SER A 54 -32.70 -52.23 13.98
CA SER A 54 -32.27 -50.91 14.45
C SER A 54 -31.04 -50.96 15.39
N SER A 55 -29.93 -51.57 14.97
CA SER A 55 -28.64 -51.17 15.51
C SER A 55 -28.26 -49.90 14.78
N ARG A 56 -28.45 -48.73 15.43
CA ARG A 56 -27.62 -47.55 15.13
C ARG A 56 -26.20 -48.08 14.94
N PRO A 57 -25.50 -47.82 13.82
CA PRO A 57 -24.09 -48.14 13.77
C PRO A 57 -23.49 -47.47 14.99
N ALA A 58 -22.93 -48.27 15.91
CA ALA A 58 -22.16 -47.75 17.02
C ALA A 58 -21.25 -46.69 16.42
N ALA A 59 -21.34 -45.45 16.92
CA ALA A 59 -20.57 -44.32 16.42
C ALA A 59 -19.15 -44.83 16.23
N LYS A 60 -18.75 -45.00 14.96
CA LYS A 60 -17.43 -45.48 14.62
C LYS A 60 -16.53 -44.49 15.32
N VAL A 61 -15.82 -44.92 16.36
CA VAL A 61 -14.85 -44.05 17.05
C VAL A 61 -13.87 -43.68 15.95
N GLU A 62 -14.06 -42.51 15.36
CA GLU A 62 -13.20 -42.03 14.29
C GLU A 62 -11.81 -42.02 14.90
N SER A 63 -10.89 -42.78 14.30
CA SER A 63 -9.50 -42.75 14.75
C SER A 63 -9.09 -41.28 14.84
N PRO A 64 -8.33 -40.85 15.86
CA PRO A 64 -7.91 -39.45 15.99
C PRO A 64 -7.31 -38.87 14.69
N LEU A 65 -6.66 -39.72 13.89
CA LEU A 65 -6.14 -39.40 12.57
C LEU A 65 -7.21 -39.04 11.52
N ALA A 66 -8.38 -39.68 11.55
CA ALA A 66 -9.50 -39.39 10.64
C ALA A 66 -10.14 -38.03 10.95
N VAL A 67 -10.27 -37.68 12.23
CA VAL A 67 -10.74 -36.36 12.67
C VAL A 67 -9.76 -35.27 12.23
N ILE A 68 -8.45 -35.50 12.40
CA ILE A 68 -7.39 -34.60 11.95
C ILE A 68 -7.41 -34.44 10.41
N ASP A 69 -7.58 -35.54 9.68
CA ASP A 69 -7.66 -35.54 8.21
C ASP A 69 -8.86 -34.71 7.71
N GLN A 70 -10.03 -34.87 8.33
CA GLN A 70 -11.23 -34.11 8.01
C GLN A 70 -11.06 -32.62 8.33
N ALA A 71 -10.47 -32.29 9.49
CA ALA A 71 -10.18 -30.92 9.87
C ALA A 71 -9.20 -30.26 8.87
N LEU A 72 -8.12 -30.93 8.50
CA LEU A 72 -7.15 -30.42 7.51
C LEU A 72 -7.78 -30.22 6.14
N ARG A 73 -8.68 -31.10 5.69
CA ARG A 73 -9.40 -30.92 4.42
C ARG A 73 -10.27 -29.67 4.42
N MET A 74 -10.97 -29.42 5.53
CA MET A 74 -11.82 -28.23 5.68
C MET A 74 -10.97 -26.95 5.68
N LEU A 75 -9.89 -26.95 6.46
CA LEU A 75 -8.96 -25.82 6.53
C LEU A 75 -8.21 -25.60 5.21
N ALA A 76 -7.92 -26.65 4.44
CA ALA A 76 -7.29 -26.57 3.13
C ALA A 76 -8.27 -26.26 1.98
N SER A 77 -9.52 -25.87 2.27
CA SER A 77 -10.55 -25.64 1.27
C SER A 77 -10.32 -24.35 0.47
N LEU A 78 -10.55 -24.41 -0.85
CA LEU A 78 -10.53 -23.21 -1.71
C LEU A 78 -11.72 -22.30 -1.42
N LYS A 79 -12.87 -22.88 -1.03
CA LYS A 79 -14.06 -22.10 -0.66
C LYS A 79 -13.77 -21.22 0.56
N LEU A 80 -13.05 -21.76 1.54
CA LEU A 80 -12.61 -21.01 2.70
C LEU A 80 -11.71 -19.85 2.28
N THR A 81 -10.74 -20.10 1.39
CA THR A 81 -9.86 -19.05 0.84
C THR A 81 -10.66 -17.91 0.20
N VAL A 82 -11.67 -18.22 -0.64
CA VAL A 82 -12.51 -17.19 -1.29
C VAL A 82 -13.32 -16.38 -0.27
N ILE A 83 -13.89 -17.05 0.75
CA ILE A 83 -14.63 -16.37 1.82
C ILE A 83 -13.71 -15.44 2.60
N LEU A 84 -12.51 -15.88 2.96
CA LEU A 84 -11.54 -15.06 3.69
C LEU A 84 -11.06 -13.87 2.87
N PHE A 85 -10.86 -14.02 1.55
CA PHE A 85 -10.57 -12.88 0.68
C PHE A 85 -11.73 -11.87 0.62
N ALA A 86 -12.98 -12.33 0.52
CA ALA A 86 -14.14 -11.46 0.53
C ALA A 86 -14.27 -10.71 1.88
N LEU A 87 -14.05 -11.39 3.00
CA LEU A 87 -13.99 -10.78 4.32
C LEU A 87 -12.83 -9.79 4.44
N GLY A 88 -11.67 -10.08 3.86
CA GLY A 88 -10.54 -9.16 3.82
C GLY A 88 -10.86 -7.87 3.07
N ILE A 89 -11.49 -7.96 1.90
CA ILE A 89 -11.99 -6.80 1.16
C ILE A 89 -13.00 -6.00 1.99
N PHE A 90 -13.89 -6.70 2.70
CA PHE A 90 -14.87 -6.07 3.57
C PHE A 90 -14.23 -5.32 4.76
N VAL A 91 -13.21 -5.91 5.41
CA VAL A 91 -12.45 -5.23 6.49
C VAL A 91 -11.81 -3.94 5.95
N VAL A 92 -11.18 -4.00 4.78
CA VAL A 92 -10.58 -2.81 4.14
C VAL A 92 -11.64 -1.75 3.84
N LEU A 93 -12.79 -2.14 3.29
CA LEU A 93 -13.90 -1.24 3.01
C LEU A 93 -14.40 -0.53 4.27
N VAL A 94 -14.74 -1.28 5.32
CA VAL A 94 -15.26 -0.73 6.58
C VAL A 94 -14.22 0.16 7.26
N GLY A 95 -12.96 -0.30 7.32
CA GLY A 95 -11.88 0.51 7.88
C GLY A 95 -11.71 1.84 7.13
N THR A 96 -11.81 1.84 5.81
CA THR A 96 -11.71 3.06 5.00
C THR A 96 -12.87 4.02 5.28
N LEU A 97 -14.09 3.50 5.42
CA LEU A 97 -15.26 4.31 5.80
C LEU A 97 -15.13 4.88 7.22
N ALA A 98 -14.59 4.11 8.17
CA ALA A 98 -14.41 4.56 9.55
C ALA A 98 -13.45 5.76 9.68
N GLN A 99 -12.55 6.00 8.72
CA GLN A 99 -11.63 7.15 8.73
C GLN A 99 -12.34 8.51 8.59
N THR A 100 -13.63 8.55 8.19
CA THR A 100 -14.40 9.80 8.10
C THR A 100 -14.78 10.35 9.48
N ASP A 101 -14.81 9.49 10.50
CA ASP A 101 -15.26 9.83 11.85
C ASP A 101 -14.18 9.56 12.91
N ALA A 102 -13.10 8.86 12.55
CA ALA A 102 -12.01 8.50 13.45
C ALA A 102 -10.63 8.71 12.82
N ASP A 103 -9.63 8.90 13.67
CA ASP A 103 -8.22 8.95 13.28
C ASP A 103 -7.73 7.59 12.71
N ILE A 104 -6.71 7.63 11.85
CA ILE A 104 -6.15 6.46 11.17
C ILE A 104 -5.68 5.41 12.17
N TRP A 105 -5.01 5.80 13.26
CA TRP A 105 -4.47 4.87 14.25
C TRP A 105 -5.58 4.17 15.04
N GLN A 106 -6.66 4.90 15.32
CA GLN A 106 -7.85 4.33 15.90
C GLN A 106 -8.45 3.27 14.98
N VAL A 107 -8.60 3.57 13.68
CA VAL A 107 -9.14 2.62 12.70
C VAL A 107 -8.25 1.38 12.56
N VAL A 108 -6.93 1.55 12.48
CA VAL A 108 -5.99 0.42 12.43
C VAL A 108 -6.17 -0.50 13.64
N ARG A 109 -6.23 0.06 14.84
CA ARG A 109 -6.42 -0.71 16.07
C ARG A 109 -7.78 -1.41 16.13
N ASP A 110 -8.86 -0.71 15.82
CA ASP A 110 -10.23 -1.15 16.08
C ASP A 110 -10.78 -2.08 14.97
N TYR A 111 -10.19 -2.06 13.76
CA TYR A 111 -10.62 -2.87 12.62
C TYR A 111 -9.54 -3.84 12.11
N PHE A 112 -8.33 -3.36 11.85
CA PHE A 112 -7.27 -4.16 11.19
C PHE A 112 -6.50 -5.05 12.18
N HIS A 113 -6.11 -4.51 13.33
CA HIS A 113 -5.42 -5.24 14.40
C HIS A 113 -6.38 -5.88 15.42
N ALA A 114 -7.69 -5.81 15.16
CA ALA A 114 -8.70 -6.40 16.02
C ALA A 114 -8.97 -7.87 15.65
N TRP A 115 -9.21 -8.71 16.66
CA TRP A 115 -9.76 -10.06 16.46
C TRP A 115 -11.26 -9.97 16.13
N VAL A 116 -11.99 -9.09 16.80
CA VAL A 116 -13.39 -8.77 16.53
C VAL A 116 -13.48 -7.28 16.32
N MET A 117 -13.98 -6.86 15.17
CA MET A 117 -14.27 -5.46 14.87
C MET A 117 -15.74 -5.16 15.14
N TRP A 118 -16.01 -3.97 15.69
CA TRP A 118 -17.36 -3.50 15.97
C TRP A 118 -17.78 -2.50 14.90
N VAL A 119 -18.70 -2.93 14.03
CA VAL A 119 -19.10 -2.15 12.86
C VAL A 119 -20.37 -1.37 13.15
N ASP A 120 -20.28 -0.04 13.14
CA ASP A 120 -21.45 0.83 13.15
C ASP A 120 -22.09 0.86 11.75
N ILE A 121 -23.38 0.54 11.67
CA ILE A 121 -24.12 0.53 10.39
C ILE A 121 -24.21 1.92 9.76
N ASN A 122 -24.11 2.98 10.57
CA ASN A 122 -24.13 4.37 10.09
C ASN A 122 -22.92 4.70 9.20
N LEU A 123 -21.82 3.93 9.27
CA LEU A 123 -20.66 4.10 8.40
C LEU A 123 -20.98 3.89 6.91
N PHE A 124 -22.00 3.09 6.60
CA PHE A 124 -22.42 2.86 5.22
C PHE A 124 -23.31 3.98 4.66
N PHE A 125 -23.66 4.96 5.49
CA PHE A 125 -24.50 6.12 5.14
C PHE A 125 -23.81 7.43 5.55
N PRO A 126 -22.64 7.76 4.97
CA PRO A 126 -21.90 8.97 5.32
C PRO A 126 -22.69 10.24 4.99
N LYS A 127 -22.62 11.24 5.88
CA LYS A 127 -23.35 12.52 5.74
C LYS A 127 -23.03 13.27 4.44
N SER A 128 -21.85 13.08 3.88
CA SER A 128 -21.44 13.70 2.60
C SER A 128 -22.31 13.24 1.43
N PHE A 129 -22.77 11.98 1.45
CA PHE A 129 -23.65 11.40 0.43
C PHE A 129 -25.13 11.39 0.87
N PHE A 130 -25.40 11.34 2.17
CA PHE A 130 -26.74 11.25 2.75
C PHE A 130 -26.98 12.32 3.84
N PRO A 131 -26.95 13.63 3.52
CA PRO A 131 -26.93 14.72 4.51
C PRO A 131 -28.19 14.81 5.39
N HIS A 132 -29.35 14.39 4.86
CA HIS A 132 -30.63 14.46 5.57
C HIS A 132 -31.08 13.11 6.15
N MET A 133 -30.24 12.06 6.06
CA MET A 133 -30.61 10.74 6.58
C MET A 133 -30.37 10.70 8.10
N PRO A 134 -31.39 10.33 8.90
CA PRO A 134 -31.23 10.20 10.34
C PRO A 134 -30.31 9.03 10.68
N ARG A 135 -29.52 9.17 11.75
CA ARG A 135 -28.68 8.08 12.26
C ARG A 135 -29.54 6.96 12.82
N PHE A 136 -29.21 5.73 12.47
CA PHE A 136 -29.83 4.54 13.02
C PHE A 136 -29.31 4.30 14.44
N ALA A 137 -30.21 4.19 15.42
CA ALA A 137 -29.88 3.87 16.81
C ALA A 137 -29.68 2.36 17.01
N VAL A 138 -28.78 1.75 16.23
CA VAL A 138 -28.46 0.33 16.29
C VAL A 138 -27.07 0.17 16.93
N PRO A 139 -26.89 -0.71 17.92
CA PRO A 139 -25.57 -0.93 18.51
C PRO A 139 -24.59 -1.51 17.46
N PRO A 140 -23.28 -1.22 17.57
CA PRO A 140 -22.29 -1.77 16.66
C PRO A 140 -22.35 -3.31 16.58
N LEU A 141 -22.24 -3.85 15.37
CA LEU A 141 -22.32 -5.29 15.12
C LEU A 141 -20.92 -5.93 15.20
N PRO A 142 -20.74 -7.04 15.96
CA PRO A 142 -19.46 -7.73 16.01
C PRO A 142 -19.23 -8.52 14.71
N MET A 143 -18.07 -8.32 14.10
CA MET A 143 -17.64 -9.03 12.90
C MET A 143 -16.18 -9.47 13.02
N PRO A 144 -15.70 -10.45 12.22
CA PRO A 144 -14.29 -10.83 12.21
C PRO A 144 -13.41 -9.63 11.82
N GLY A 145 -12.49 -9.24 12.70
CA GLY A 145 -11.51 -8.19 12.41
C GLY A 145 -10.33 -8.72 11.58
N GLY A 146 -9.43 -7.81 11.20
CA GLY A 146 -8.30 -8.12 10.31
C GLY A 146 -7.37 -9.21 10.85
N MET A 147 -7.11 -9.28 12.16
CA MET A 147 -6.29 -10.35 12.76
C MET A 147 -6.93 -11.72 12.62
N THR A 148 -8.26 -11.81 12.77
CA THR A 148 -8.99 -13.08 12.58
C THR A 148 -8.93 -13.52 11.12
N VAL A 149 -9.23 -12.62 10.19
CA VAL A 149 -9.21 -12.94 8.75
C VAL A 149 -7.79 -13.32 8.30
N GLY A 150 -6.79 -12.51 8.63
CA GLY A 150 -5.38 -12.77 8.30
C GLY A 150 -4.85 -14.05 8.94
N GLY A 151 -5.15 -14.30 10.21
CA GLY A 151 -4.77 -15.52 10.92
C GLY A 151 -5.39 -16.78 10.29
N LEU A 152 -6.69 -16.73 9.97
CA LEU A 152 -7.35 -17.84 9.27
C LEU A 152 -6.80 -18.05 7.86
N MET A 153 -6.38 -17.00 7.15
CA MET A 153 -5.71 -17.13 5.86
C MET A 153 -4.35 -17.83 5.99
N ILE A 154 -3.56 -17.53 7.02
CA ILE A 154 -2.30 -18.22 7.31
C ILE A 154 -2.56 -19.72 7.56
N VAL A 155 -3.54 -20.04 8.41
CA VAL A 155 -3.92 -21.43 8.70
C VAL A 155 -4.39 -22.15 7.44
N ASN A 156 -5.24 -21.50 6.63
CA ASN A 156 -5.72 -22.04 5.36
C ASN A 156 -4.57 -22.33 4.38
N LEU A 157 -3.62 -21.39 4.26
CA LEU A 157 -2.46 -21.51 3.38
C LEU A 157 -1.55 -22.66 3.81
N LEU A 158 -1.25 -22.77 5.11
CA LEU A 158 -0.45 -23.85 5.69
C LEU A 158 -1.14 -25.21 5.51
N ALA A 159 -2.43 -25.31 5.84
CA ALA A 159 -3.21 -26.53 5.67
C ALA A 159 -3.26 -26.98 4.20
N ALA A 160 -3.42 -26.03 3.26
CA ALA A 160 -3.38 -26.32 1.84
C ALA A 160 -2.03 -26.92 1.41
N HIS A 161 -0.92 -26.41 1.92
CA HIS A 161 0.43 -26.94 1.64
C HIS A 161 0.66 -28.32 2.23
N LEU A 162 0.25 -28.53 3.48
CA LEU A 162 0.35 -29.84 4.14
C LEU A 162 -0.50 -30.92 3.45
N TRP A 163 -1.72 -30.56 3.04
CA TRP A 163 -2.68 -31.52 2.48
C TRP A 163 -2.51 -31.79 0.98
N ARG A 164 -2.39 -30.73 0.16
CA ARG A 164 -2.46 -30.83 -1.31
C ARG A 164 -1.08 -31.00 -1.97
N PHE A 165 -0.01 -30.54 -1.33
CA PHE A 165 1.34 -30.49 -1.90
C PHE A 165 2.25 -31.55 -1.28
N ARG A 166 2.09 -32.79 -1.73
CA ARG A 166 2.95 -33.90 -1.29
C ARG A 166 4.36 -33.80 -1.89
N ILE A 167 5.35 -34.10 -1.05
CA ILE A 167 6.75 -34.24 -1.47
C ILE A 167 6.85 -35.44 -2.44
N GLN A 168 7.53 -35.23 -3.57
CA GLN A 168 7.70 -36.24 -4.63
C GLN A 168 9.08 -36.91 -4.58
N ALA A 169 9.99 -36.43 -3.74
CA ALA A 169 11.34 -36.97 -3.60
C ALA A 169 11.40 -38.16 -2.64
N GLN A 170 12.31 -39.09 -2.92
CA GLN A 170 12.63 -40.24 -2.07
C GLN A 170 14.16 -40.44 -2.02
N GLY A 171 14.65 -41.18 -1.01
CA GLY A 171 16.06 -41.53 -0.87
C GLY A 171 16.99 -40.31 -0.77
N THR A 172 18.14 -40.36 -1.47
CA THR A 172 19.17 -39.31 -1.45
C THR A 172 18.67 -37.95 -1.94
N ARG A 173 17.73 -37.94 -2.90
CA ARG A 173 17.14 -36.70 -3.41
C ARG A 173 16.26 -36.02 -2.37
N LEU A 174 15.57 -36.79 -1.52
CA LEU A 174 14.81 -36.24 -0.39
C LEU A 174 15.75 -35.57 0.61
N ALA A 175 16.82 -36.27 1.01
CA ALA A 175 17.81 -35.74 1.95
C ALA A 175 18.48 -34.46 1.40
N ALA A 176 18.94 -34.48 0.14
CA ALA A 176 19.52 -33.31 -0.51
C ALA A 176 18.51 -32.16 -0.62
N GLY A 177 17.26 -32.45 -0.98
CA GLY A 177 16.21 -31.44 -1.07
C GLY A 177 15.90 -30.77 0.27
N LEU A 178 15.80 -31.56 1.35
CA LEU A 178 15.57 -31.05 2.70
C LEU A 178 16.78 -30.23 3.21
N ALA A 179 18.00 -30.71 2.98
CA ALA A 179 19.22 -29.99 3.37
C ALA A 179 19.33 -28.64 2.66
N THR A 180 19.10 -28.60 1.34
CA THR A 180 19.12 -27.35 0.57
C THR A 180 18.00 -26.40 0.97
N LEU A 181 16.79 -26.92 1.27
CA LEU A 181 15.68 -26.11 1.77
C LEU A 181 16.02 -25.50 3.14
N ALA A 182 16.56 -26.29 4.06
CA ALA A 182 17.00 -25.82 5.37
C ALA A 182 18.10 -24.75 5.26
N LEU A 183 19.07 -24.94 4.36
CA LEU A 183 20.09 -23.94 4.05
C LEU A 183 19.48 -22.64 3.52
N GLY A 184 18.51 -22.73 2.61
CA GLY A 184 17.80 -21.57 2.07
C GLY A 184 17.02 -20.81 3.15
N ILE A 185 16.37 -21.53 4.07
CA ILE A 185 15.68 -20.93 5.22
C ILE A 185 16.68 -20.25 6.16
N ALA A 186 17.79 -20.92 6.51
CA ALA A 186 18.83 -20.36 7.35
C ALA A 186 19.45 -19.10 6.73
N LEU A 187 19.72 -19.11 5.42
CA LEU A 187 20.20 -17.96 4.68
C LEU A 187 19.18 -16.82 4.69
N THR A 188 17.89 -17.12 4.51
CA THR A 188 16.80 -16.14 4.55
C THR A 188 16.75 -15.46 5.91
N VAL A 189 16.81 -16.24 7.00
CA VAL A 189 16.87 -15.72 8.38
C VAL A 189 18.12 -14.88 8.59
N LEU A 190 19.29 -15.33 8.14
CA LEU A 190 20.54 -14.58 8.27
C LEU A 190 20.48 -13.25 7.53
N VAL A 191 19.93 -13.20 6.31
CA VAL A 191 19.75 -11.95 5.54
C VAL A 191 18.83 -10.98 6.28
N ILE A 192 17.72 -11.48 6.84
CA ILE A 192 16.77 -10.66 7.60
C ILE A 192 17.45 -10.11 8.87
N LEU A 193 18.18 -10.95 9.60
CA LEU A 193 18.89 -10.56 10.83
C LEU A 193 20.07 -9.62 10.55
N ALA A 194 20.81 -9.83 9.46
CA ALA A 194 21.93 -8.98 9.05
C ALA A 194 21.47 -7.57 8.66
N GLY A 195 20.25 -7.42 8.16
CA GLY A 195 19.62 -6.12 7.98
C GLY A 195 19.43 -5.37 9.31
N HIS A 196 19.34 -6.09 10.43
CA HIS A 196 18.91 -5.59 11.73
C HIS A 196 20.06 -5.34 12.72
N GLY A 197 21.18 -4.73 12.27
CA GLY A 197 22.32 -4.42 13.13
C GLY A 197 22.03 -3.23 14.07
N THR A 198 22.18 -3.39 15.39
CA THR A 198 21.92 -2.31 16.37
C THR A 198 23.13 -1.40 16.64
N GLY A 199 24.30 -1.75 16.13
CA GLY A 199 25.55 -0.98 16.30
C GLY A 199 25.83 -0.07 15.11
N GLY A 200 25.55 1.23 15.24
CA GLY A 200 25.98 2.23 14.26
C GLY A 200 25.16 2.26 12.96
N PHE A 201 25.84 2.56 11.85
CA PHE A 201 25.22 2.70 10.52
C PHE A 201 24.80 1.34 9.94
N GLN A 202 23.56 1.27 9.45
CA GLN A 202 22.99 0.02 8.92
C GLN A 202 22.94 0.01 7.38
N ALA A 203 22.78 -1.19 6.82
CA ALA A 203 22.55 -1.43 5.39
C ALA A 203 23.65 -0.92 4.44
N GLN A 204 24.88 -0.74 4.95
CA GLN A 204 26.04 -0.53 4.09
C GLN A 204 26.68 -1.86 3.70
N PRO A 205 26.97 -2.10 2.41
CA PRO A 205 27.72 -3.26 1.97
C PRO A 205 29.15 -3.22 2.53
N PRO A 206 29.82 -4.39 2.60
CA PRO A 206 31.22 -4.46 3.01
C PRO A 206 32.19 -3.82 1.99
N LEU A 207 31.71 -3.51 0.77
CA LEU A 207 32.47 -2.92 -0.33
C LEU A 207 31.86 -1.57 -0.72
N SER A 208 32.63 -0.68 -1.34
CA SER A 208 32.06 0.54 -1.92
C SER A 208 31.00 0.22 -2.99
N TRP A 209 30.04 1.12 -3.17
CA TRP A 209 28.96 0.92 -4.15
C TRP A 209 29.46 0.75 -5.59
N GLN A 210 30.51 1.48 -5.97
CA GLN A 210 31.16 1.32 -7.27
C GLN A 210 31.77 -0.07 -7.45
N SER A 211 32.45 -0.59 -6.40
CA SER A 211 33.04 -1.94 -6.45
C SER A 211 31.95 -3.02 -6.54
N LEU A 212 30.85 -2.82 -5.80
CA LEU A 212 29.70 -3.72 -5.86
C LEU A 212 29.06 -3.71 -7.26
N TRP A 213 28.90 -2.53 -7.87
CA TRP A 213 28.35 -2.39 -9.23
C TRP A 213 29.20 -3.10 -10.28
N LEU A 214 30.53 -2.89 -10.25
CA LEU A 214 31.46 -3.59 -11.13
C LEU A 214 31.37 -5.11 -10.95
N GLY A 215 31.23 -5.58 -9.70
CA GLY A 215 31.01 -6.99 -9.40
C GLY A 215 29.70 -7.52 -10.01
N VAL A 216 28.61 -6.76 -9.95
CA VAL A 216 27.33 -7.10 -10.59
C VAL A 216 27.46 -7.17 -12.11
N GLU A 217 28.11 -6.18 -12.73
CA GLU A 217 28.33 -6.17 -14.18
C GLU A 217 29.19 -7.37 -14.63
N ALA A 218 30.26 -7.67 -13.89
CA ALA A 218 31.10 -8.83 -14.16
C ALA A 218 30.32 -10.16 -14.04
N LEU A 219 29.50 -10.31 -12.99
CA LEU A 219 28.64 -11.48 -12.82
C LEU A 219 27.57 -11.58 -13.91
N ALA A 220 26.98 -10.46 -14.31
CA ALA A 220 26.00 -10.40 -15.40
C ALA A 220 26.63 -10.81 -16.74
N LEU A 221 27.85 -10.32 -17.03
CA LEU A 221 28.59 -10.69 -18.23
C LEU A 221 28.94 -12.19 -18.23
N LEU A 222 29.52 -12.70 -17.14
CA LEU A 222 29.82 -14.11 -16.98
C LEU A 222 28.57 -14.99 -17.11
N GLY A 223 27.45 -14.55 -16.52
CA GLY A 223 26.15 -15.21 -16.63
C GLY A 223 25.62 -15.23 -18.06
N ALA A 224 25.69 -14.11 -18.77
CA ALA A 224 25.25 -14.00 -20.17
C ALA A 224 26.12 -14.84 -21.12
N LEU A 225 27.44 -14.84 -20.94
CA LEU A 225 28.38 -15.68 -21.71
C LEU A 225 28.14 -17.17 -21.43
N SER A 226 27.95 -17.54 -20.16
CA SER A 226 27.64 -18.93 -19.78
C SER A 226 26.30 -19.38 -20.37
N ALA A 227 25.27 -18.55 -20.29
CA ALA A 227 23.98 -18.79 -20.90
C ALA A 227 24.10 -18.94 -22.42
N SER A 228 24.94 -18.13 -23.07
CA SER A 228 25.22 -18.20 -24.51
C SER A 228 25.91 -19.51 -24.90
N ALA A 229 26.94 -19.93 -24.16
CA ALA A 229 27.62 -21.19 -24.40
C ALA A 229 26.68 -22.41 -24.23
N VAL A 230 25.86 -22.40 -23.18
CA VAL A 230 24.85 -23.44 -22.95
C VAL A 230 23.78 -23.41 -24.04
N PHE A 231 23.32 -22.23 -24.45
CA PHE A 231 22.35 -22.03 -25.52
C PHE A 231 22.84 -22.58 -26.85
N VAL A 232 24.09 -22.26 -27.24
CA VAL A 232 24.70 -22.82 -28.45
C VAL A 232 24.74 -24.34 -28.38
N ARG A 233 25.25 -24.90 -27.27
CA ARG A 233 25.38 -26.35 -27.10
C ARG A 233 24.04 -27.10 -27.14
N ARG A 234 22.98 -26.50 -26.60
CA ARG A 234 21.70 -27.19 -26.35
C ARG A 234 20.59 -26.82 -27.32
N SER A 235 20.68 -25.68 -28.00
CA SER A 235 19.66 -25.20 -28.94
C SER A 235 20.18 -25.16 -30.37
N VAL A 236 21.36 -24.57 -30.58
CA VAL A 236 21.91 -24.35 -31.93
C VAL A 236 22.50 -25.64 -32.50
N LEU A 237 23.39 -26.33 -31.78
CA LEU A 237 24.02 -27.55 -32.27
C LEU A 237 23.01 -28.66 -32.65
N PRO A 238 21.95 -28.93 -31.87
CA PRO A 238 20.95 -29.92 -32.27
C PRO A 238 20.09 -29.49 -33.46
N LEU A 239 19.87 -28.18 -33.65
CA LEU A 239 19.17 -27.67 -34.82
C LEU A 239 20.00 -27.91 -36.10
N VAL A 240 21.30 -27.61 -36.03
CA VAL A 240 22.25 -27.87 -37.13
C VAL A 240 22.39 -29.36 -37.40
N ALA A 241 22.36 -30.22 -36.38
CA ALA A 241 22.38 -31.66 -36.55
C ALA A 241 21.10 -32.19 -37.21
N ALA A 242 19.92 -31.71 -36.78
CA ALA A 242 18.64 -32.10 -37.38
C ALA A 242 18.55 -31.70 -38.86
N GLU A 243 19.08 -30.53 -39.23
CA GLU A 243 19.18 -30.10 -40.63
C GLU A 243 20.08 -31.05 -41.45
N LYS A 244 21.22 -31.47 -40.90
CA LYS A 244 22.11 -32.46 -41.55
C LYS A 244 21.49 -33.84 -41.70
N GLU A 245 20.64 -34.24 -40.75
CA GLU A 245 19.94 -35.53 -40.74
C GLU A 245 18.59 -35.48 -41.48
N ALA A 246 18.24 -34.33 -42.09
CA ALA A 246 16.96 -34.09 -42.77
C ALA A 246 15.73 -34.35 -41.89
N GLU A 247 15.85 -34.17 -40.57
CA GLU A 247 14.71 -34.27 -39.66
C GLU A 247 13.79 -33.02 -39.78
N PRO A 248 12.46 -33.18 -39.74
CA PRO A 248 11.54 -32.06 -39.80
C PRO A 248 11.68 -31.16 -38.56
N VAL A 249 12.06 -29.90 -38.77
CA VAL A 249 12.18 -28.86 -37.74
C VAL A 249 10.99 -27.91 -37.83
N SER A 250 10.32 -27.65 -36.70
CA SER A 250 9.19 -26.71 -36.65
C SER A 250 9.63 -25.26 -36.87
N THR A 251 8.76 -24.47 -37.51
CA THR A 251 9.02 -23.04 -37.76
C THR A 251 9.11 -22.28 -36.43
N LEU A 252 8.28 -22.68 -35.46
CA LEU A 252 8.32 -22.16 -34.11
C LEU A 252 9.70 -22.33 -33.48
N ARG A 253 10.33 -23.51 -33.61
CA ARG A 253 11.64 -23.79 -33.02
C ARG A 253 12.75 -22.93 -33.64
N LEU A 254 12.72 -22.71 -34.95
CA LEU A 254 13.64 -21.82 -35.65
C LEU A 254 13.53 -20.37 -35.14
N LEU A 255 12.32 -19.84 -35.02
CA LEU A 255 12.08 -18.49 -34.50
C LEU A 255 12.53 -18.33 -33.06
N LEU A 256 12.25 -19.33 -32.21
CA LEU A 256 12.67 -19.32 -30.82
C LEU A 256 14.20 -19.31 -30.68
N VAL A 257 14.90 -20.14 -31.46
CA VAL A 257 16.37 -20.21 -31.41
C VAL A 257 17.00 -18.94 -31.99
N GLY A 258 16.56 -18.46 -33.15
CA GLY A 258 17.09 -17.23 -33.75
C GLY A 258 16.88 -16.01 -32.84
N GLY A 259 15.65 -15.85 -32.33
CA GLY A 259 15.32 -14.78 -31.41
C GLY A 259 16.05 -14.87 -30.06
N GLY A 260 16.18 -16.07 -29.49
CA GLY A 260 16.94 -16.29 -28.25
C GLY A 260 18.43 -15.91 -28.39
N GLY A 261 19.04 -16.25 -29.53
CA GLY A 261 20.44 -15.88 -29.82
C GLY A 261 20.64 -14.36 -29.89
N LEU A 262 19.75 -13.64 -30.57
CA LEU A 262 19.81 -12.17 -30.69
C LEU A 262 19.74 -11.48 -29.33
N VAL A 263 18.87 -11.94 -28.43
CA VAL A 263 18.72 -11.34 -27.10
C VAL A 263 19.95 -11.58 -26.22
N LEU A 264 20.54 -12.77 -26.27
CA LEU A 264 21.77 -13.07 -25.55
C LEU A 264 22.93 -12.20 -26.04
N ALA A 265 23.10 -12.11 -27.36
CA ALA A 265 24.12 -11.25 -27.97
C ALA A 265 23.90 -9.77 -27.61
N GLY A 266 22.66 -9.29 -27.68
CA GLY A 266 22.29 -7.94 -27.26
C GLY A 266 22.57 -7.68 -25.78
N THR A 267 22.32 -8.66 -24.91
CA THR A 267 22.58 -8.56 -23.47
C THR A 267 24.07 -8.48 -23.18
N VAL A 268 24.89 -9.35 -23.79
CA VAL A 268 26.36 -9.30 -23.68
C VAL A 268 26.87 -7.95 -24.14
N LEU A 269 26.40 -7.47 -25.31
CA LEU A 269 26.80 -6.17 -25.84
C LEU A 269 26.41 -5.02 -24.90
N LEU A 270 25.20 -5.02 -24.36
CA LEU A 270 24.72 -3.99 -23.43
C LEU A 270 25.55 -3.95 -22.15
N VAL A 271 25.87 -5.11 -21.56
CA VAL A 271 26.71 -5.16 -20.35
C VAL A 271 28.13 -4.67 -20.67
N LEU A 272 28.73 -5.09 -21.79
CA LEU A 272 30.04 -4.58 -22.21
C LEU A 272 30.03 -3.07 -22.43
N LEU A 273 28.99 -2.53 -23.08
CA LEU A 273 28.85 -1.09 -23.29
C LEU A 273 28.69 -0.35 -21.95
N SER A 274 27.94 -0.90 -21.00
CA SER A 274 27.81 -0.34 -19.64
C SER A 274 29.17 -0.23 -18.95
N MET A 275 29.95 -1.32 -18.98
CA MET A 275 31.29 -1.36 -18.40
C MET A 275 32.26 -0.39 -19.07
N ILE A 276 32.29 -0.35 -20.42
CA ILE A 276 33.18 0.54 -21.19
C ILE A 276 32.83 2.02 -20.95
N ARG A 277 31.54 2.34 -20.87
CA ARG A 277 31.08 3.72 -20.64
C ARG A 277 31.07 4.13 -19.17
N GLY A 278 31.39 3.21 -18.25
CA GLY A 278 31.34 3.45 -16.81
C GLY A 278 29.96 3.87 -16.33
N TRP A 279 28.90 3.30 -16.91
CA TRP A 279 27.53 3.63 -16.51
C TRP A 279 27.29 3.19 -15.07
N TYR A 280 26.98 4.15 -14.20
CA TYR A 280 26.71 3.91 -12.79
C TYR A 280 25.30 4.37 -12.45
N ILE A 281 24.52 3.50 -11.80
CA ILE A 281 23.10 3.74 -11.51
C ILE A 281 22.85 4.63 -10.29
N GLY A 282 23.92 5.03 -9.57
CA GLY A 282 23.85 5.86 -8.37
C GLY A 282 23.72 5.05 -7.06
N ASP A 283 24.24 5.60 -5.96
CA ASP A 283 24.31 4.95 -4.64
C ASP A 283 22.92 4.54 -4.11
N GLU A 284 21.91 5.34 -4.40
CA GLU A 284 20.53 5.11 -3.97
C GLU A 284 19.95 3.86 -4.62
N ALA A 285 20.13 3.73 -5.94
CA ALA A 285 19.71 2.55 -6.70
C ALA A 285 20.54 1.32 -6.32
N MET A 286 21.84 1.50 -6.08
CA MET A 286 22.72 0.43 -5.61
C MET A 286 22.30 -0.15 -4.27
N ARG A 287 21.82 0.67 -3.33
CA ARG A 287 21.29 0.19 -2.05
C ARG A 287 20.07 -0.70 -2.23
N VAL A 288 19.14 -0.29 -3.10
CA VAL A 288 17.95 -1.11 -3.40
C VAL A 288 18.37 -2.40 -4.09
N LEU A 289 19.25 -2.31 -5.09
CA LEU A 289 19.80 -3.47 -5.79
C LEU A 289 20.45 -4.46 -4.82
N TRP A 290 21.23 -3.97 -3.86
CA TRP A 290 21.86 -4.82 -2.84
C TRP A 290 20.84 -5.62 -2.03
N GLN A 291 19.76 -4.98 -1.57
CA GLN A 291 18.68 -5.65 -0.83
C GLN A 291 17.98 -6.71 -1.69
N LEU A 292 17.73 -6.39 -2.96
CA LEU A 292 17.13 -7.31 -3.92
C LEU A 292 18.06 -8.49 -4.25
N LEU A 293 19.38 -8.28 -4.33
CA LEU A 293 20.36 -9.35 -4.54
C LEU A 293 20.40 -10.33 -3.37
N GLN A 294 20.37 -9.82 -2.13
CA GLN A 294 20.32 -10.66 -0.93
C GLN A 294 19.04 -11.51 -0.86
N GLY A 295 17.88 -10.88 -1.12
CA GLY A 295 16.61 -11.59 -1.22
C GLY A 295 16.55 -12.58 -2.39
N GLY A 296 17.13 -12.20 -3.53
CA GLY A 296 17.24 -13.03 -4.72
C GLY A 296 18.08 -14.28 -4.50
N LEU A 297 19.23 -14.15 -3.84
CA LEU A 297 20.07 -15.29 -3.46
C LEU A 297 19.29 -16.28 -2.59
N SER A 298 18.58 -15.78 -1.57
CA SER A 298 17.72 -16.60 -0.71
C SER A 298 16.64 -17.33 -1.52
N GLY A 299 15.95 -16.61 -2.41
CA GLY A 299 14.92 -17.18 -3.28
C GLY A 299 15.45 -18.26 -4.23
N VAL A 300 16.65 -18.09 -4.80
CA VAL A 300 17.27 -19.09 -5.68
C VAL A 300 17.62 -20.38 -4.92
N VAL A 301 18.25 -20.27 -3.74
CA VAL A 301 18.59 -21.46 -2.93
C VAL A 301 17.33 -22.21 -2.50
N LEU A 302 16.30 -21.49 -2.06
CA LEU A 302 14.99 -22.06 -1.74
C LEU A 302 14.34 -22.71 -2.97
N LEU A 303 14.45 -22.10 -4.16
CA LEU A 303 13.95 -22.69 -5.40
C LEU A 303 14.61 -24.02 -5.72
N VAL A 304 15.95 -24.13 -5.55
CA VAL A 304 16.67 -25.39 -5.77
C VAL A 304 16.17 -26.48 -4.82
N GLY A 305 16.01 -26.16 -3.52
CA GLY A 305 15.40 -27.08 -2.55
C GLY A 305 13.97 -27.51 -2.96
N CYS A 306 13.14 -26.55 -3.35
CA CYS A 306 11.78 -26.80 -3.82
C CYS A 306 11.74 -27.64 -5.12
N MET A 307 12.69 -27.45 -6.05
CA MET A 307 12.81 -28.26 -7.28
C MET A 307 13.15 -29.71 -6.95
N LEU A 308 14.08 -29.92 -6.02
CA LEU A 308 14.44 -31.26 -5.55
C LEU A 308 13.24 -31.97 -4.89
N LEU A 309 12.44 -31.27 -4.09
CA LEU A 309 11.33 -31.86 -3.32
C LEU A 309 10.02 -31.98 -4.12
N PHE A 310 9.64 -30.95 -4.89
CA PHE A 310 8.29 -30.79 -5.47
C PHE A 310 8.26 -30.76 -7.00
N GLN A 311 9.42 -30.72 -7.67
CA GLN A 311 9.55 -30.78 -9.13
C GLN A 311 8.67 -29.73 -9.84
N LYS A 312 7.65 -30.17 -10.58
CA LYS A 312 6.75 -29.34 -11.38
C LYS A 312 5.94 -28.35 -10.53
N ARG A 313 5.89 -28.55 -9.20
CA ARG A 313 5.21 -27.66 -8.25
C ARG A 313 6.17 -26.76 -7.46
N ALA A 314 7.47 -26.78 -7.76
CA ALA A 314 8.46 -26.01 -7.01
C ALA A 314 8.17 -24.49 -6.98
N GLY A 315 7.88 -23.90 -8.15
CA GLY A 315 7.62 -22.47 -8.25
C GLY A 315 6.39 -22.02 -7.46
N ILE A 316 5.30 -22.80 -7.50
CA ILE A 316 4.07 -22.46 -6.75
C ILE A 316 4.27 -22.64 -5.24
N VAL A 317 5.01 -23.66 -4.79
CA VAL A 317 5.32 -23.82 -3.35
C VAL A 317 6.20 -22.68 -2.85
N LEU A 318 7.22 -22.30 -3.62
CA LEU A 318 8.10 -21.18 -3.27
C LEU A 318 7.34 -19.85 -3.20
N LEU A 319 6.48 -19.57 -4.20
CA LEU A 319 5.66 -18.37 -4.26
C LEU A 319 4.81 -18.23 -2.99
N HIS A 320 4.10 -19.28 -2.59
CA HIS A 320 3.28 -19.25 -1.39
C HIS A 320 4.12 -19.14 -0.11
N GLY A 321 5.32 -19.69 -0.08
CA GLY A 321 6.28 -19.47 1.01
C GLY A 321 6.65 -17.99 1.16
N GLY A 322 6.86 -17.28 0.05
CA GLY A 322 7.09 -15.83 0.04
C GLY A 322 5.87 -15.04 0.52
N VAL A 323 4.66 -15.42 0.07
CA VAL A 323 3.40 -14.80 0.56
C VAL A 323 3.21 -15.03 2.06
N LEU A 324 3.46 -16.24 2.56
CA LEU A 324 3.39 -16.55 3.99
C LEU A 324 4.38 -15.71 4.80
N LEU A 325 5.60 -15.54 4.30
CA LEU A 325 6.61 -14.68 4.93
C LEU A 325 6.17 -13.21 4.97
N LEU A 326 5.53 -12.71 3.89
CA LEU A 326 4.97 -11.37 3.86
C LEU A 326 3.82 -11.20 4.85
N MET A 327 2.93 -12.19 4.98
CA MET A 327 1.85 -12.16 5.97
C MET A 327 2.39 -12.23 7.41
N ALA A 328 3.44 -13.02 7.66
CA ALA A 328 4.09 -13.07 8.96
C ALA A 328 4.79 -11.75 9.31
N ASN A 329 5.35 -11.04 8.31
CA ASN A 329 5.92 -9.71 8.52
C ASN A 329 4.91 -8.72 9.11
N GLU A 330 3.68 -8.72 8.61
CA GLU A 330 2.65 -7.79 9.11
C GLU A 330 2.37 -8.01 10.60
N LEU A 331 2.33 -9.27 11.06
CA LEU A 331 2.17 -9.58 12.49
C LEU A 331 3.35 -9.10 13.33
N ILE A 332 4.57 -9.16 12.79
CA ILE A 332 5.77 -8.66 13.45
C ILE A 332 5.72 -7.14 13.54
N VAL A 333 5.44 -6.46 12.41
CA VAL A 333 5.33 -4.99 12.34
C VAL A 333 4.24 -4.49 13.28
N ALA A 334 3.05 -5.09 13.25
CA ALA A 334 1.93 -4.73 14.12
C ALA A 334 2.26 -4.80 15.61
N ARG A 335 3.19 -5.67 16.02
CA ARG A 335 3.55 -5.88 17.42
C ARG A 335 4.73 -5.06 17.90
N TYR A 336 5.72 -4.82 17.02
CA TYR A 336 7.04 -4.33 17.41
C TYR A 336 7.47 -3.04 16.72
N ALA A 337 6.80 -2.62 15.64
CA ALA A 337 7.12 -1.36 15.00
C ALA A 337 6.72 -0.20 15.92
N VAL A 338 7.63 0.74 16.08
CA VAL A 338 7.37 1.99 16.80
C VAL A 338 7.74 3.15 15.89
N GLU A 339 6.87 4.15 15.88
CA GLU A 339 7.01 5.36 15.09
C GLU A 339 7.07 6.56 16.01
N TRP A 340 8.03 7.43 15.74
CA TRP A 340 8.27 8.67 16.44
C TRP A 340 8.54 9.77 15.43
N GLN A 341 8.68 10.99 15.93
CA GLN A 341 9.12 12.14 15.17
C GLN A 341 10.16 12.94 15.94
N VAL A 342 11.03 13.59 15.18
CA VAL A 342 11.94 14.62 15.66
C VAL A 342 11.57 15.91 14.94
N PHE A 343 11.39 16.98 15.72
CA PHE A 343 11.26 18.34 15.20
C PHE A 343 12.48 19.11 15.68
N LEU A 344 13.18 19.75 14.74
CA LEU A 344 14.38 20.53 15.04
C LEU A 344 14.34 21.82 14.25
N MET A 345 14.61 22.93 14.93
CA MET A 345 14.95 24.20 14.32
C MET A 345 16.43 24.22 13.95
N GLU A 346 16.82 24.97 12.93
CA GLU A 346 18.21 25.07 12.51
C GLU A 346 19.11 25.53 13.68
N GLY A 347 20.21 24.81 13.89
CA GLY A 347 21.12 24.99 15.02
C GLY A 347 20.71 24.25 16.30
N GLN A 348 19.48 23.76 16.43
CA GLN A 348 19.00 23.03 17.60
C GLN A 348 19.62 21.63 17.68
N THR A 349 19.93 21.19 18.91
CA THR A 349 20.39 19.83 19.21
C THR A 349 19.35 19.12 20.07
N THR A 350 19.10 17.84 19.79
CA THR A 350 18.27 16.97 20.62
C THR A 350 18.92 15.61 20.81
N ASN A 351 18.59 14.94 21.91
CA ASN A 351 18.89 13.54 22.14
C ASN A 351 17.61 12.71 22.30
N TYR A 352 16.42 13.20 21.96
CA TYR A 352 15.18 12.43 22.11
C TYR A 352 14.35 12.44 20.83
N VAL A 353 13.49 11.42 20.71
CA VAL A 353 12.41 11.33 19.73
C VAL A 353 11.08 11.43 20.44
N ARG A 354 10.01 11.80 19.73
CA ARG A 354 8.67 12.04 20.31
C ARG A 354 7.62 11.14 19.69
N ASP A 355 6.75 10.53 20.48
CA ASP A 355 5.56 9.84 19.96
C ASP A 355 4.40 10.83 19.91
N ILE A 356 4.02 11.26 18.70
CA ILE A 356 2.95 12.25 18.51
C ILE A 356 1.54 11.71 18.76
N ARG A 357 1.39 10.40 19.04
CA ARG A 357 0.09 9.73 19.24
C ARG A 357 -0.30 9.69 20.71
N THR A 358 0.62 10.02 21.61
CA THR A 358 0.41 9.95 23.05
C THR A 358 1.13 11.09 23.77
N VAL A 359 0.65 11.38 24.96
CA VAL A 359 1.06 12.54 25.74
C VAL A 359 1.52 12.11 27.11
N GLU A 360 2.30 12.97 27.74
CA GLU A 360 2.76 12.80 29.11
C GLU A 360 2.76 14.14 29.83
N LEU A 361 2.47 14.11 31.13
CA LEU A 361 2.70 15.24 32.01
C LEU A 361 4.10 15.07 32.61
N ALA A 362 4.99 16.01 32.34
CA ALA A 362 6.35 16.03 32.86
C ALA A 362 6.51 17.16 33.90
N LEU A 363 7.06 16.84 35.06
CA LEU A 363 7.59 17.78 36.03
C LEU A 363 9.11 17.73 35.91
N ILE A 364 9.73 18.85 35.57
CA ILE A 364 11.16 18.92 35.25
C ILE A 364 11.89 19.72 36.32
N ASP A 365 12.93 19.15 36.90
CA ASP A 365 13.91 19.83 37.75
C ASP A 365 15.19 20.06 36.94
N ASN A 366 15.49 21.34 36.68
CA ASN A 366 16.67 21.79 35.93
C ASN A 366 17.76 22.38 36.85
N SER A 367 17.71 22.10 38.16
CA SER A 367 18.73 22.58 39.11
C SER A 367 20.07 21.84 38.99
N GLY A 368 20.09 20.71 38.26
CA GLY A 368 21.30 19.93 37.99
C GLY A 368 22.30 20.67 37.09
N LYS A 369 23.61 20.48 37.35
CA LYS A 369 24.67 21.12 36.54
C LYS A 369 24.91 20.46 35.18
N GLU A 370 24.63 19.16 35.07
CA GLU A 370 24.92 18.35 33.87
C GLU A 370 23.69 17.67 33.28
N THR A 371 22.66 17.42 34.08
CA THR A 371 21.47 16.67 33.68
C THR A 371 20.21 17.22 34.35
N ASP A 372 19.11 17.27 33.59
CA ASP A 372 17.78 17.55 34.10
C ASP A 372 17.10 16.26 34.60
N GLU A 373 16.35 16.35 35.69
CA GLU A 373 15.50 15.25 36.18
C GLU A 373 14.06 15.43 35.68
N HIS A 374 13.52 14.39 35.05
CA HIS A 374 12.15 14.39 34.52
C HIS A 374 11.27 13.37 35.26
N PHE A 375 10.22 13.86 35.91
CA PHE A 375 9.18 13.04 36.54
C PHE A 375 7.96 13.01 35.63
N VAL A 376 7.63 11.83 35.10
CA VAL A 376 6.68 11.71 33.98
C VAL A 376 5.46 10.87 34.36
N ILE A 377 4.27 11.38 34.06
CA ILE A 377 2.99 10.70 34.25
C ILE A 377 2.38 10.40 32.86
N PRO A 378 2.26 9.10 32.46
CA PRO A 378 1.73 8.71 31.16
C PRO A 378 0.23 9.02 30.98
N ARG A 379 -0.19 9.29 29.73
CA ARG A 379 -1.59 9.54 29.34
C ARG A 379 -2.64 8.60 29.96
N PRO A 380 -2.48 7.26 29.98
CA PRO A 380 -3.51 6.39 30.56
C PRO A 380 -3.82 6.70 32.03
N ILE A 381 -2.81 7.10 32.81
CA ILE A 381 -2.96 7.49 34.21
C ILE A 381 -3.65 8.86 34.31
N LEU A 382 -3.25 9.81 33.46
CA LEU A 382 -3.89 11.13 33.39
C LEU A 382 -5.39 11.02 33.09
N GLU A 383 -5.75 10.26 32.05
CA GLU A 383 -7.15 10.07 31.66
C GLU A 383 -7.94 9.28 32.70
N ALA A 384 -7.35 8.26 33.32
CA ALA A 384 -8.03 7.49 34.37
C ALA A 384 -8.32 8.35 35.60
N ASN A 385 -7.35 9.15 36.04
CA ASN A 385 -7.54 10.06 37.17
C ASN A 385 -8.52 11.20 36.85
N ALA A 386 -8.47 11.75 35.63
CA ALA A 386 -9.44 12.75 35.17
C ALA A 386 -10.88 12.19 35.16
N ARG A 387 -11.08 10.95 34.68
CA ARG A 387 -12.40 10.30 34.68
C ARG A 387 -12.93 10.07 36.09
N GLU A 388 -12.08 9.65 37.02
CA GLU A 388 -12.45 9.47 38.42
C GLU A 388 -12.78 10.80 39.10
N ASN A 389 -11.95 11.82 38.90
CA ASN A 389 -12.20 13.16 39.45
C ASN A 389 -13.45 13.82 38.86
N ALA A 390 -13.73 13.60 37.57
CA ALA A 390 -14.96 14.07 36.95
C ALA A 390 -16.22 13.38 37.54
N ARG A 391 -16.13 12.11 37.96
CA ARG A 391 -17.23 11.42 38.67
C ARG A 391 -17.41 11.99 40.06
N ARG A 392 -16.32 12.11 40.82
CA ARG A 392 -16.31 12.69 42.17
C ARG A 392 -16.85 14.12 42.20
N ALA A 393 -16.50 14.94 41.22
CA ALA A 393 -17.02 16.29 41.10
C ALA A 393 -18.55 16.34 40.96
N LYS A 394 -19.16 15.38 40.22
CA LYS A 394 -20.63 15.27 40.14
C LYS A 394 -21.26 14.93 41.50
N ASP A 395 -20.53 14.21 42.34
CA ASP A 395 -20.94 13.83 43.69
C ASP A 395 -20.48 14.85 44.76
N ASN A 396 -19.99 16.03 44.36
CA ASN A 396 -19.41 17.06 45.24
C ASN A 396 -18.27 16.57 46.16
N GLN A 397 -17.53 15.56 45.71
CA GLN A 397 -16.38 15.02 46.44
C GLN A 397 -15.06 15.68 45.98
N PRO A 398 -14.07 15.85 46.86
CA PRO A 398 -12.78 16.40 46.49
C PRO A 398 -12.03 15.49 45.50
N PRO A 399 -11.16 16.07 44.64
CA PRO A 399 -10.37 15.29 43.69
C PRO A 399 -9.41 14.36 44.44
N VAL A 400 -9.22 13.15 43.90
CA VAL A 400 -8.26 12.17 44.38
C VAL A 400 -6.95 12.31 43.61
N PHE A 401 -5.84 12.20 44.33
CA PHE A 401 -4.50 12.22 43.77
C PHE A 401 -4.14 10.89 43.11
N ILE A 402 -3.27 10.95 42.11
CA ILE A 402 -2.71 9.80 41.42
C ILE A 402 -1.94 8.94 42.43
N ALA A 403 -2.18 7.64 42.39
CA ALA A 403 -1.45 6.68 43.21
C ALA A 403 -0.01 6.53 42.68
N ASP A 404 0.97 6.76 43.55
CA ASP A 404 2.39 6.63 43.26
C ASP A 404 3.03 5.64 44.25
N PRO A 405 2.90 4.33 44.01
CA PRO A 405 3.36 3.30 44.94
C PRO A 405 4.88 3.23 45.07
N GLN A 406 5.63 3.81 44.13
CA GLN A 406 7.09 3.84 44.14
C GLN A 406 7.66 5.15 44.68
N ASP A 407 6.78 6.05 45.15
CA ASP A 407 7.11 7.30 45.80
C ASP A 407 8.01 8.24 44.96
N ARG A 408 7.91 8.16 43.63
CA ARG A 408 8.78 8.87 42.68
C ARG A 408 8.40 10.31 42.44
N LEU A 409 7.12 10.68 42.54
CA LEU A 409 6.65 12.02 42.22
C LEU A 409 7.08 13.03 43.31
N PRO A 410 7.52 14.24 42.90
CA PRO A 410 7.94 15.27 43.85
C PRO A 410 6.76 15.93 44.58
N ALA A 411 5.55 15.81 44.05
CA ALA A 411 4.32 16.33 44.65
C ALA A 411 3.15 15.36 44.42
N LYS A 412 2.06 15.53 45.19
CA LYS A 412 0.79 14.85 44.93
C LYS A 412 0.12 15.52 43.74
N VAL A 413 -0.21 14.73 42.72
CA VAL A 413 -0.77 15.22 41.45
C VAL A 413 -2.20 14.72 41.27
N ALA A 414 -3.15 15.60 40.97
CA ALA A 414 -4.52 15.26 40.61
C ALA A 414 -4.92 15.96 39.30
N VAL A 415 -5.42 15.21 38.33
CA VAL A 415 -5.94 15.73 37.07
C VAL A 415 -7.42 16.05 37.26
N VAL A 416 -7.76 17.33 37.29
CA VAL A 416 -9.11 17.83 37.54
C VAL A 416 -9.98 17.66 36.29
N ALA A 417 -9.43 17.99 35.12
CA ALA A 417 -10.06 17.76 33.83
C ALA A 417 -8.98 17.51 32.76
N TYR A 418 -9.34 16.72 31.74
CA TYR A 418 -8.46 16.37 30.63
C TYR A 418 -9.25 16.44 29.32
N TYR A 419 -8.68 17.14 28.34
CA TYR A 419 -9.24 17.35 27.02
C TYR A 419 -8.30 16.71 26.00
N LYS A 420 -8.84 15.87 25.12
CA LYS A 420 -8.04 15.12 24.13
C LYS A 420 -7.49 16.02 23.03
N ASN A 421 -8.31 16.97 22.58
CA ASN A 421 -7.92 18.01 21.65
C ASN A 421 -8.51 19.34 22.15
N ALA A 422 -7.70 20.36 22.30
CA ALA A 422 -8.12 21.65 22.82
C ALA A 422 -7.17 22.77 22.41
N ASP A 423 -7.74 23.96 22.30
CA ASP A 423 -7.01 25.21 22.16
C ASP A 423 -7.03 25.97 23.50
N VAL A 424 -6.30 27.08 23.57
CA VAL A 424 -6.23 27.95 24.73
C VAL A 424 -6.60 29.37 24.34
N ALA A 425 -7.68 29.89 24.92
CA ALA A 425 -8.16 31.25 24.68
C ALA A 425 -7.88 32.17 25.87
N ALA A 426 -7.88 33.48 25.62
CA ALA A 426 -7.88 34.48 26.68
C ALA A 426 -9.16 34.35 27.51
N ARG A 427 -9.02 34.34 28.84
CA ARG A 427 -10.13 34.16 29.77
C ARG A 427 -11.01 35.41 29.84
N LYS A 428 -12.31 35.24 29.76
CA LYS A 428 -13.34 36.26 30.00
C LYS A 428 -13.92 36.11 31.41
N SER A 429 -14.54 37.16 31.94
CA SER A 429 -15.11 37.17 33.30
C SER A 429 -16.24 36.15 33.51
N ALA A 430 -16.92 35.73 32.44
CA ALA A 430 -17.98 34.72 32.47
C ALA A 430 -17.45 33.28 32.38
N ASP A 431 -16.16 33.07 32.09
CA ASP A 431 -15.60 31.73 31.90
C ASP A 431 -15.31 31.07 33.26
N GLU A 432 -15.95 29.93 33.49
CA GLU A 432 -15.63 29.04 34.61
C GLU A 432 -14.27 28.36 34.37
N SER A 433 -13.35 28.48 35.33
CA SER A 433 -12.04 27.83 35.27
C SER A 433 -11.64 27.31 36.64
N PRO A 434 -11.21 26.03 36.74
CA PRO A 434 -10.71 25.46 37.99
C PRO A 434 -9.28 25.88 38.33
N ALA A 435 -8.60 26.65 37.46
CA ALA A 435 -7.23 27.10 37.69
C ALA A 435 -7.15 28.15 38.81
N THR A 436 -6.17 27.98 39.69
CA THR A 436 -5.88 28.89 40.81
C THR A 436 -4.45 29.45 40.77
N ALA A 437 -3.65 29.01 39.81
CA ALA A 437 -2.26 29.42 39.63
C ALA A 437 -1.87 29.38 38.14
N GLY A 438 -0.71 29.97 37.83
CA GLY A 438 -0.12 29.90 36.49
C GLY A 438 -0.89 30.67 35.42
N THR A 439 -0.66 30.31 34.15
CA THR A 439 -1.32 30.94 32.99
C THR A 439 -2.83 30.71 32.96
N GLY A 440 -3.34 29.67 33.65
CA GLY A 440 -4.76 29.39 33.80
C GLY A 440 -5.56 30.49 34.52
N LEU A 441 -4.89 31.45 35.17
CA LEU A 441 -5.55 32.65 35.70
C LEU A 441 -5.99 33.62 34.59
N ALA A 442 -5.23 33.69 33.50
CA ALA A 442 -5.46 34.60 32.37
C ALA A 442 -6.01 33.88 31.12
N LYS A 443 -5.97 32.55 31.08
CA LYS A 443 -6.36 31.72 29.94
C LYS A 443 -7.30 30.60 30.35
N VAL A 444 -8.09 30.10 29.41
CA VAL A 444 -9.03 28.98 29.60
C VAL A 444 -8.87 27.96 28.46
N ILE A 445 -9.07 26.68 28.78
CA ILE A 445 -9.09 25.60 27.79
C ILE A 445 -10.40 25.65 26.99
N VAL A 446 -10.29 25.57 25.67
CA VAL A 446 -11.43 25.45 24.75
C VAL A 446 -11.35 24.12 24.02
N GLU A 447 -12.27 23.20 24.29
CA GLU A 447 -12.29 21.89 23.66
C GLU A 447 -12.49 22.00 22.15
N SER A 448 -11.70 21.23 21.39
CA SER A 448 -11.79 21.13 19.93
C SER A 448 -12.19 19.71 19.52
N PRO A 449 -12.92 19.52 18.40
CA PRO A 449 -13.18 18.19 17.87
C PRO A 449 -11.87 17.43 17.58
N PRO A 450 -11.78 16.13 17.87
CA PRO A 450 -10.61 15.33 17.49
C PRO A 450 -10.39 15.31 15.96
N ALA A 451 -9.13 15.22 15.55
CA ALA A 451 -8.74 15.06 14.16
C ALA A 451 -9.29 13.77 13.54
N LYS A 452 -9.63 13.83 12.26
CA LYS A 452 -10.18 12.70 11.49
C LYS A 452 -9.16 12.21 10.48
N GLY A 453 -9.19 10.92 10.16
CA GLY A 453 -8.29 10.34 9.16
C GLY A 453 -8.47 10.91 7.75
N THR A 454 -9.62 11.53 7.46
CA THR A 454 -9.89 12.23 6.19
C THR A 454 -9.45 13.68 6.14
N ASP A 455 -8.92 14.24 7.23
CA ASP A 455 -8.53 15.65 7.26
C ASP A 455 -7.29 15.90 6.38
N THR A 456 -7.39 16.85 5.46
CA THR A 456 -6.33 17.12 4.46
C THR A 456 -5.06 17.72 5.05
N ASN A 457 -5.13 18.22 6.28
CA ASN A 457 -4.06 19.00 6.90
C ASN A 457 -3.16 18.15 7.80
N GLY A 458 -3.46 16.85 7.98
CA GLY A 458 -2.70 15.96 8.86
C GLY A 458 -2.65 16.47 10.31
N ALA A 459 -3.73 17.11 10.77
CA ALA A 459 -3.79 17.73 12.08
C ALA A 459 -3.57 16.69 13.19
N VAL A 460 -2.78 17.07 14.20
CA VAL A 460 -2.52 16.23 15.38
C VAL A 460 -3.34 16.81 16.53
N ASP A 461 -4.02 15.94 17.28
CA ASP A 461 -4.73 16.33 18.50
C ASP A 461 -3.73 16.90 19.53
N LEU A 462 -4.01 18.11 20.00
CA LEU A 462 -3.23 18.76 21.06
C LEU A 462 -4.04 18.77 22.35
N ALA A 463 -3.63 17.95 23.31
CA ALA A 463 -4.30 17.82 24.58
C ALA A 463 -4.07 19.03 25.50
N ALA A 464 -5.01 19.25 26.41
CA ALA A 464 -4.89 20.19 27.50
C ALA A 464 -5.52 19.61 28.78
N ALA A 465 -5.05 20.04 29.95
CA ALA A 465 -5.55 19.56 31.22
C ALA A 465 -5.47 20.62 32.31
N TYR A 466 -6.32 20.47 33.32
CA TYR A 466 -6.17 21.17 34.60
C TYR A 466 -5.58 20.21 35.62
N VAL A 467 -4.43 20.58 36.18
CA VAL A 467 -3.66 19.74 37.10
C VAL A 467 -3.53 20.43 38.44
N LYS A 468 -4.08 19.82 39.48
CA LYS A 468 -3.94 20.23 40.87
C LYS A 468 -2.71 19.58 41.50
N LEU A 469 -1.91 20.38 42.19
CA LEU A 469 -0.73 19.93 42.92
C LEU A 469 -0.89 20.17 44.42
N ALA A 470 -0.39 19.25 45.23
CA ALA A 470 -0.25 19.44 46.66
C ALA A 470 1.10 18.94 47.15
N ASP A 471 1.65 19.63 48.15
CA ASP A 471 2.90 19.26 48.77
C ASP A 471 2.79 17.89 49.44
N LYS A 472 3.80 17.04 49.22
CA LYS A 472 3.76 15.64 49.64
C LYS A 472 3.87 15.49 51.15
N ALA A 473 4.71 16.32 51.79
CA ALA A 473 5.03 16.25 53.22
C ALA A 473 3.99 16.96 54.08
N THR A 474 3.58 18.16 53.67
CA THR A 474 2.68 19.04 54.44
C THR A 474 1.22 18.91 54.02
N GLY A 475 0.94 18.37 52.82
CA GLY A 475 -0.41 18.34 52.26
C GLY A 475 -0.93 19.71 51.81
N LYS A 476 -0.09 20.75 51.84
CA LYS A 476 -0.45 22.11 51.43
C LYS A 476 -0.85 22.15 49.96
N ASP A 477 -1.94 22.84 49.64
CA ASP A 477 -2.37 23.08 48.26
C ASP A 477 -1.35 24.00 47.56
N LEU A 478 -0.80 23.54 46.44
CA LEU A 478 0.15 24.28 45.61
C LEU A 478 -0.54 24.96 44.42
N GLY A 479 -1.83 24.69 44.22
CA GLY A 479 -2.67 25.29 43.19
C GLY A 479 -3.05 24.34 42.05
N THR A 480 -3.99 24.79 41.24
CA THR A 480 -4.43 24.15 40.00
C THR A 480 -3.91 24.92 38.81
N PHE A 481 -3.15 24.24 37.95
CA PHE A 481 -2.49 24.81 36.78
C PHE A 481 -3.20 24.37 35.49
N LEU A 482 -3.25 25.27 34.51
CA LEU A 482 -3.60 24.94 33.14
C LEU A 482 -2.34 24.47 32.43
N VAL A 483 -2.34 23.25 31.91
CA VAL A 483 -1.26 22.73 31.07
C VAL A 483 -1.80 22.40 29.69
N SER A 484 -1.11 22.81 28.64
CA SER A 484 -1.51 22.56 27.25
C SER A 484 -0.31 22.14 26.43
N GLN A 485 -0.49 21.14 25.57
CA GLN A 485 0.54 20.75 24.60
C GLN A 485 0.89 21.88 23.65
N LEU A 486 -0.07 22.76 23.32
CA LEU A 486 0.16 23.92 22.47
C LEU A 486 1.32 24.78 22.99
N ALA A 487 1.38 24.99 24.32
CA ALA A 487 2.45 25.75 24.96
C ALA A 487 3.81 25.03 24.89
N SER A 488 3.85 23.71 24.72
CA SER A 488 5.09 22.96 24.55
C SER A 488 5.48 22.72 23.08
N GLU A 489 4.52 22.81 22.16
CA GLU A 489 4.66 22.36 20.76
C GLU A 489 4.59 23.48 19.72
N GLN A 490 3.98 24.64 20.02
CA GLN A 490 3.73 25.70 19.03
C GLN A 490 4.79 26.81 18.98
N LEU A 491 5.96 26.61 19.59
CA LEU A 491 6.95 27.68 19.76
C LEU A 491 8.02 27.74 18.68
N GLY A 492 7.65 28.35 17.57
CA GLY A 492 8.54 28.80 16.50
C GLY A 492 8.99 30.25 16.62
N VAL A 493 9.20 30.81 17.82
CA VAL A 493 9.64 32.22 17.97
C VAL A 493 10.81 32.42 18.94
N ASP A 494 10.98 31.61 19.99
CA ASP A 494 12.10 31.76 20.93
C ASP A 494 12.80 30.43 21.22
N ARG A 495 14.13 30.46 21.20
CA ARG A 495 15.08 29.33 21.17
C ARG A 495 15.12 28.45 22.44
N SER A 496 14.08 28.44 23.27
CA SER A 496 14.01 27.62 24.49
C SER A 496 12.60 27.04 24.70
N PRO A 497 12.37 25.74 24.43
CA PRO A 497 11.12 25.05 24.74
C PRO A 497 10.71 25.13 26.22
N GLU A 498 11.68 25.39 27.10
CA GLU A 498 11.53 25.34 28.55
C GLU A 498 10.94 26.63 29.18
N ARG A 499 10.81 27.72 28.42
CA ARG A 499 10.28 29.00 28.94
C ARG A 499 8.75 29.02 29.17
N PHE A 500 8.03 27.98 28.74
CA PHE A 500 6.57 27.94 28.73
C PHE A 500 5.96 26.91 29.67
N GLY A 501 6.81 26.22 30.45
CA GLY A 501 6.34 25.35 31.52
C GLY A 501 5.77 26.16 32.67
N GLU A 502 4.70 25.67 33.28
CA GLU A 502 4.18 26.27 34.51
C GLU A 502 5.17 26.00 35.65
N ALA A 503 5.74 27.05 36.22
CA ALA A 503 6.68 26.92 37.33
C ALA A 503 5.93 26.71 38.65
N VAL A 504 6.37 25.74 39.45
CA VAL A 504 5.87 25.48 40.80
C VAL A 504 7.04 25.30 41.76
N ALA A 505 7.01 25.99 42.89
CA ALA A 505 7.96 25.77 43.97
C ALA A 505 7.49 24.61 44.84
N ILE A 506 8.32 23.58 44.99
CA ILE A 506 8.09 22.42 45.85
C ILE A 506 9.33 22.26 46.73
N GLY A 507 9.19 22.55 48.03
CA GLY A 507 10.33 22.64 48.93
C GLY A 507 11.28 23.78 48.56
N ASP A 508 12.56 23.47 48.39
CA ASP A 508 13.64 24.36 47.98
C ASP A 508 13.88 24.38 46.46
N LYS A 509 13.17 23.53 45.71
CA LYS A 509 13.33 23.36 44.26
C LYS A 509 12.15 23.95 43.49
N THR A 510 12.43 24.41 42.28
CA THR A 510 11.40 24.84 41.31
C THR A 510 11.27 23.78 40.24
N TYR A 511 10.05 23.30 40.03
CA TYR A 511 9.72 22.34 39.00
C TYR A 511 8.94 23.03 37.88
N TYR A 512 9.17 22.61 36.64
CA TYR A 512 8.44 23.10 35.48
C TYR A 512 7.48 22.03 34.95
N LEU A 513 6.21 22.36 34.82
CA LEU A 513 5.16 21.46 34.35
C LEU A 513 4.96 21.61 32.84
N PHE A 514 5.00 20.49 32.14
CA PHE A 514 4.71 20.40 30.71
C PHE A 514 3.74 19.27 30.43
N LEU A 515 2.66 19.56 29.73
CA LEU A 515 1.94 18.53 28.97
C LEU A 515 2.59 18.49 27.58
N ARG A 516 3.21 17.38 27.22
CA ARG A 516 4.01 17.25 25.99
C ARG A 516 3.82 15.89 25.33
N PHE A 517 4.27 15.73 24.09
CA PHE A 517 4.35 14.40 23.49
C PHE A 517 5.31 13.51 24.29
N GLN A 518 5.00 12.22 24.36
CA GLN A 518 5.86 11.27 25.05
C GLN A 518 7.25 11.27 24.42
N ARG A 519 8.30 11.39 25.24
CA ARG A 519 9.70 11.41 24.77
C ARG A 519 10.39 10.08 25.03
N ASP A 520 11.16 9.63 24.04
CA ASP A 520 12.08 8.50 24.19
C ASP A 520 13.51 9.00 23.96
N TYR A 521 14.30 9.00 25.03
CA TYR A 521 15.66 9.54 25.04
C TYR A 521 16.65 8.54 24.44
N LYS A 522 17.52 9.07 23.60
CA LYS A 522 18.55 8.36 22.85
C LYS A 522 19.92 8.64 23.45
N PRO A 523 20.81 7.64 23.40
CA PRO A 523 22.18 7.75 23.86
C PRO A 523 23.13 8.37 22.80
N TYR A 524 22.58 9.18 21.88
CA TYR A 524 23.27 9.95 20.85
C TYR A 524 22.51 11.26 20.62
N THR A 525 23.19 12.26 20.07
CA THR A 525 22.59 13.56 19.76
C THR A 525 22.54 13.80 18.26
N ILE A 526 21.48 14.49 17.84
CA ILE A 526 21.30 14.99 16.48
C ILE A 526 21.17 16.50 16.56
N LYS A 527 22.00 17.21 15.81
CA LYS A 527 21.90 18.66 15.61
C LYS A 527 21.51 18.97 14.17
N LEU A 528 20.51 19.83 13.97
CA LEU A 528 20.18 20.31 12.62
C LEU A 528 21.19 21.39 12.22
N LEU A 529 21.91 21.17 11.12
CA LEU A 529 22.85 22.13 10.55
C LEU A 529 22.17 23.01 9.51
N ASP A 530 21.39 22.41 8.61
CA ASP A 530 20.69 23.09 7.52
C ASP A 530 19.48 22.23 7.11
N VAL A 531 18.41 22.87 6.62
CA VAL A 531 17.27 22.19 6.01
C VAL A 531 16.95 22.88 4.69
N ARG A 532 16.65 22.11 3.65
CA ARG A 532 16.39 22.66 2.32
C ARG A 532 15.11 22.09 1.73
N LYS A 533 14.32 22.97 1.11
CA LYS A 533 13.20 22.65 0.24
C LYS A 533 13.56 23.01 -1.19
N ASP A 534 13.75 22.00 -2.03
CA ASP A 534 13.86 22.19 -3.47
C ASP A 534 12.48 22.05 -4.09
N ASP A 535 12.00 23.09 -4.76
CA ASP A 535 10.75 23.04 -5.51
C ASP A 535 10.96 22.55 -6.95
N TYR A 536 9.92 21.97 -7.54
CA TYR A 536 9.97 21.69 -8.95
C TYR A 536 9.98 23.01 -9.75
N VAL A 537 10.73 23.03 -10.85
CA VAL A 537 10.85 24.22 -11.71
C VAL A 537 9.46 24.76 -12.10
N ALA A 538 9.25 26.07 -11.90
CA ALA A 538 8.01 26.78 -12.19
C ALA A 538 6.78 26.20 -11.44
N SER A 539 6.96 25.82 -10.17
CA SER A 539 5.89 25.42 -9.25
C SER A 539 6.33 25.59 -7.81
N ASP A 540 5.41 25.86 -6.90
CA ASP A 540 5.67 25.81 -5.44
C ASP A 540 5.59 24.37 -4.89
N THR A 541 5.42 23.39 -5.78
CA THR A 541 5.34 21.97 -5.42
C THR A 541 6.74 21.49 -5.01
N PRO A 542 6.92 20.99 -3.77
CA PRO A 542 8.19 20.45 -3.31
C PRO A 542 8.60 19.26 -4.16
N ARG A 543 9.82 19.33 -4.71
CA ARG A 543 10.51 18.22 -5.37
C ARG A 543 11.28 17.37 -4.37
N ASN A 544 11.94 18.02 -3.42
CA ASN A 544 12.80 17.37 -2.46
C ASN A 544 12.84 18.18 -1.16
N TYR A 545 12.79 17.47 -0.05
CA TYR A 545 13.16 17.97 1.25
C TYR A 545 14.45 17.28 1.68
N SER A 546 15.36 18.03 2.27
CA SER A 546 16.59 17.46 2.85
C SER A 546 17.02 18.19 4.11
N SER A 547 17.69 17.49 4.99
CA SER A 547 18.29 18.02 6.21
C SER A 547 19.74 17.56 6.30
N ASP A 548 20.64 18.49 6.53
CA ASP A 548 22.00 18.20 6.96
C ASP A 548 22.03 18.20 8.48
N ILE A 549 22.41 17.07 9.08
CA ILE A 549 22.50 16.93 10.53
C ILE A 549 23.92 16.59 10.97
N GLN A 550 24.31 17.01 12.16
CA GLN A 550 25.46 16.45 12.86
C GLN A 550 24.98 15.33 13.78
N LEU A 551 25.49 14.11 13.56
CA LEU A 551 25.23 12.96 14.42
C LEU A 551 26.44 12.72 15.32
N VAL A 552 26.22 12.70 16.64
CA VAL A 552 27.26 12.44 17.64
C VAL A 552 26.85 11.28 18.55
N ASP A 553 27.65 10.23 18.57
CA ASP A 553 27.55 9.09 19.48
C ASP A 553 28.95 8.69 19.97
N ALA A 554 29.29 9.13 21.17
CA ALA A 554 30.59 8.86 21.79
C ALA A 554 30.85 7.37 22.00
N ARG A 555 29.82 6.54 22.20
CA ARG A 555 29.97 5.10 22.47
C ARG A 555 30.42 4.33 21.24
N ASN A 556 30.09 4.84 20.06
CA ASN A 556 30.44 4.26 18.77
C ASN A 556 31.54 5.06 18.05
N GLY A 557 32.13 6.08 18.69
CA GLY A 557 33.13 6.96 18.09
C GLY A 557 32.62 7.70 16.85
N VAL A 558 31.33 8.07 16.83
CA VAL A 558 30.69 8.74 15.70
C VAL A 558 30.57 10.22 16.00
N ASP A 559 31.18 11.04 15.16
CA ASP A 559 30.95 12.48 15.08
C ASP A 559 31.08 12.90 13.61
N LYS A 560 29.97 12.96 12.89
CA LYS A 560 29.99 13.31 11.46
C LYS A 560 28.70 13.93 10.95
N PRO A 561 28.82 14.79 9.92
CA PRO A 561 27.65 15.29 9.20
C PRO A 561 27.00 14.15 8.41
N VAL A 562 25.67 14.16 8.36
CA VAL A 562 24.85 13.22 7.61
C VAL A 562 23.78 14.00 6.85
N HIS A 563 23.71 13.75 5.55
CA HIS A 563 22.67 14.29 4.69
C HIS A 563 21.48 13.33 4.62
N ILE A 564 20.32 13.75 5.12
CA ILE A 564 19.06 13.03 5.05
C ILE A 564 18.19 13.70 3.98
N LYS A 565 17.62 12.94 3.05
CA LYS A 565 16.70 13.48 2.05
C LYS A 565 15.56 12.53 1.76
N MET A 566 14.55 13.00 1.02
CA MET A 566 13.42 12.15 0.62
C MET A 566 13.92 10.88 -0.09
N ASN A 567 13.38 9.72 0.30
CA ASN A 567 13.79 8.38 -0.16
C ASN A 567 15.24 7.97 0.14
N ASN A 568 16.03 8.80 0.82
CA ASN A 568 17.36 8.45 1.30
C ASN A 568 17.48 8.70 2.81
N PRO A 569 16.90 7.82 3.64
CA PRO A 569 16.89 8.00 5.09
C PRO A 569 18.25 7.65 5.71
N LEU A 570 18.52 8.23 6.87
CA LEU A 570 19.59 7.76 7.76
C LEU A 570 19.11 6.51 8.50
N ARG A 571 19.92 5.44 8.48
CA ARG A 571 19.70 4.25 9.29
C ARG A 571 20.81 4.13 10.32
N TYR A 572 20.48 4.33 11.58
CA TYR A 572 21.44 4.38 12.69
C TYR A 572 20.87 3.74 13.95
N ALA A 573 21.66 2.92 14.62
CA ALA A 573 21.35 2.35 15.94
C ALA A 573 19.99 1.61 16.04
N GLY A 574 19.54 0.94 14.98
CA GLY A 574 18.24 0.25 14.97
C GLY A 574 17.07 1.09 14.45
N GLU A 575 17.29 2.36 14.14
CA GLU A 575 16.26 3.34 13.80
C GLU A 575 16.49 3.92 12.40
N THR A 576 15.40 4.29 11.74
CA THR A 576 15.44 4.92 10.42
C THR A 576 14.80 6.29 10.46
N PHE A 577 15.58 7.32 10.13
CA PHE A 577 15.19 8.73 10.10
C PHE A 577 14.85 9.12 8.66
N TYR A 578 13.57 9.33 8.39
CA TYR A 578 13.03 9.77 7.13
C TYR A 578 12.77 11.26 7.16
N GLN A 579 13.11 11.97 6.09
CA GLN A 579 12.66 13.33 5.90
C GLN A 579 11.14 13.35 5.72
N SER A 580 10.41 14.02 6.61
CA SER A 580 8.93 14.03 6.58
C SER A 580 8.30 15.41 6.50
N GLY A 581 9.00 16.48 6.89
CA GLY A 581 8.45 17.84 6.80
C GLY A 581 9.51 18.93 6.78
N TYR A 582 9.14 20.09 6.26
CA TYR A 582 9.91 21.33 6.26
C TYR A 582 8.98 22.45 6.71
N HIS A 583 9.50 23.32 7.58
CA HIS A 583 8.77 24.43 8.16
C HIS A 583 9.55 25.71 7.87
N PRO A 584 9.04 26.60 7.01
CA PRO A 584 9.66 27.90 6.75
C PRO A 584 9.63 28.76 8.03
N PRO A 585 10.49 29.77 8.13
CA PRO A 585 10.54 30.62 9.32
C PRO A 585 9.23 31.39 9.47
N SER A 586 8.76 31.52 10.71
CA SER A 586 7.52 32.23 11.06
C SER A 586 7.63 33.75 10.88
N THR A 587 8.86 34.28 10.88
CA THR A 587 9.17 35.71 10.77
C THR A 587 10.37 35.93 9.84
N THR A 588 10.47 37.13 9.26
CA THR A 588 11.62 37.53 8.45
C THR A 588 12.89 37.51 9.31
N GLY A 589 13.86 36.65 8.97
CA GLY A 589 15.08 36.42 9.77
C GLY A 589 14.95 35.33 10.85
N GLY A 590 13.81 34.64 10.91
CA GLY A 590 13.65 33.41 11.69
C GLY A 590 14.45 32.24 11.09
N VAL A 591 14.53 31.15 11.85
CA VAL A 591 15.22 29.92 11.40
C VAL A 591 14.23 28.92 10.81
N GLU A 592 14.69 28.16 9.84
CA GLU A 592 13.93 27.06 9.27
C GLU A 592 13.90 25.86 10.23
N ALA A 593 12.94 24.98 10.04
CA ALA A 593 12.84 23.76 10.83
C ALA A 593 12.50 22.54 9.99
N THR A 594 12.92 21.38 10.49
CA THR A 594 12.71 20.08 9.86
C THR A 594 11.84 19.20 10.74
N THR A 595 11.07 18.33 10.10
CA THR A 595 10.47 17.17 10.77
C THR A 595 11.07 15.90 10.17
N LEU A 596 11.63 15.05 11.03
CA LEU A 596 12.10 13.72 10.68
C LEU A 596 11.18 12.69 11.30
N ALA A 597 10.60 11.80 10.49
CA ALA A 597 9.90 10.62 10.97
C ALA A 597 10.93 9.54 11.34
N VAL A 598 10.85 9.02 12.56
CA VAL A 598 11.80 8.03 13.08
C VAL A 598 11.07 6.72 13.30
N VAL A 599 11.50 5.68 12.60
CA VAL A 599 10.86 4.36 12.68
C VAL A 599 11.83 3.33 13.19
N LYS A 600 11.44 2.63 14.25
CA LYS A 600 12.08 1.37 14.67
C LYS A 600 11.36 0.22 13.97
N ASN A 601 11.92 -0.23 12.85
CA ASN A 601 11.34 -1.28 12.04
C ASN A 601 12.14 -2.58 12.16
N VAL A 602 11.69 -3.46 13.06
CA VAL A 602 12.16 -4.84 13.11
C VAL A 602 11.59 -5.59 11.91
N GLY A 603 12.46 -6.11 11.04
CA GLY A 603 12.03 -6.84 9.86
C GLY A 603 11.84 -6.03 8.57
N PHE A 604 12.38 -4.81 8.45
CA PHE A 604 12.29 -4.05 7.19
C PHE A 604 12.85 -4.81 5.95
N MET A 605 13.75 -5.77 6.15
CA MET A 605 14.27 -6.64 5.07
C MET A 605 13.27 -7.71 4.64
N ILE A 606 12.30 -8.09 5.49
CA ILE A 606 11.38 -9.18 5.22
C ILE A 606 10.55 -8.91 3.95
N PRO A 607 9.96 -7.72 3.73
CA PRO A 607 9.27 -7.42 2.48
C PRO A 607 10.16 -7.58 1.24
N TYR A 608 11.41 -7.11 1.27
CA TYR A 608 12.35 -7.28 0.15
C TYR A 608 12.61 -8.75 -0.15
N VAL A 609 12.90 -9.55 0.89
CA VAL A 609 13.18 -10.98 0.74
C VAL A 609 11.93 -11.75 0.29
N ALA A 610 10.78 -11.48 0.90
CA ALA A 610 9.51 -12.11 0.55
C ALA A 610 9.10 -11.81 -0.90
N CYS A 611 9.17 -10.54 -1.32
CA CYS A 611 8.88 -10.15 -2.70
C CYS A 611 9.82 -10.81 -3.70
N MET A 612 11.12 -10.93 -3.39
CA MET A 612 12.05 -11.64 -4.26
C MET A 612 11.76 -13.15 -4.32
N ILE A 613 11.41 -13.78 -3.20
CA ILE A 613 10.96 -15.18 -3.16
C ILE A 613 9.70 -15.38 -4.03
N VAL A 614 8.72 -14.48 -3.92
CA VAL A 614 7.50 -14.48 -4.74
C VAL A 614 7.85 -14.30 -6.21
N ALA A 615 8.68 -13.31 -6.55
CA ALA A 615 9.06 -13.02 -7.93
C ALA A 615 9.78 -14.22 -8.57
N ILE A 616 10.74 -14.82 -7.85
CA ILE A 616 11.46 -16.03 -8.31
C ILE A 616 10.51 -17.23 -8.42
N GLY A 617 9.63 -17.44 -7.44
CA GLY A 617 8.63 -18.50 -7.47
C GLY A 617 7.65 -18.34 -8.63
N MET A 618 7.18 -17.13 -8.89
CA MET A 618 6.30 -16.77 -10.00
C MET A 618 6.99 -16.97 -11.34
N LEU A 619 8.23 -16.48 -11.49
CA LEU A 619 9.03 -16.68 -12.70
C LEU A 619 9.24 -18.17 -12.96
N ALA A 620 9.66 -18.94 -11.95
CA ALA A 620 9.83 -20.38 -12.07
C ALA A 620 8.51 -21.08 -12.43
N HIS A 621 7.38 -20.70 -11.82
CA HIS A 621 6.07 -21.27 -12.11
C HIS A 621 5.62 -20.98 -13.54
N PHE A 622 5.78 -19.73 -13.99
CA PHE A 622 5.49 -19.30 -15.36
C PHE A 622 6.34 -20.08 -16.35
N LEU A 623 7.66 -20.11 -16.16
CA LEU A 623 8.57 -20.87 -17.02
C LEU A 623 8.19 -22.35 -17.05
N ILE A 624 7.96 -23.01 -15.92
CA ILE A 624 7.53 -24.43 -15.91
C ILE A 624 6.22 -24.63 -16.70
N THR A 625 5.29 -23.67 -16.66
CA THR A 625 3.99 -23.80 -17.33
C THR A 625 4.07 -23.57 -18.84
N VAL A 626 4.72 -22.48 -19.26
CA VAL A 626 4.83 -22.11 -20.67
C VAL A 626 5.66 -23.13 -21.45
N THR A 627 6.71 -23.66 -20.84
CA THR A 627 7.60 -24.63 -21.48
C THR A 627 6.90 -25.94 -21.81
N ARG A 628 5.95 -26.34 -20.97
CA ARG A 628 5.06 -27.48 -21.24
C ARG A 628 4.06 -27.17 -22.36
N PHE A 629 3.54 -25.95 -22.40
CA PHE A 629 2.64 -25.51 -23.46
C PHE A 629 3.34 -25.49 -24.83
N VAL A 630 4.55 -24.92 -24.92
CA VAL A 630 5.33 -24.88 -26.15
C VAL A 630 5.76 -26.27 -26.59
N GLY A 631 6.24 -27.13 -25.69
CA GLY A 631 6.56 -28.51 -26.04
C GLY A 631 5.35 -29.29 -26.59
N ARG A 632 4.13 -29.00 -26.10
CA ARG A 632 2.90 -29.57 -26.66
C ARG A 632 2.60 -29.02 -28.06
N ARG A 633 2.74 -27.71 -28.27
CA ARG A 633 2.53 -27.05 -29.59
C ARG A 633 3.52 -27.53 -30.65
N GLU A 634 4.80 -27.66 -30.31
CA GLU A 634 5.81 -28.20 -31.23
C GLU A 634 5.49 -29.65 -31.62
N ALA A 635 5.05 -30.48 -30.66
CA ALA A 635 4.65 -31.85 -30.96
C ALA A 635 3.42 -31.90 -31.89
N GLU A 636 2.46 -30.98 -31.72
CA GLU A 636 1.31 -30.82 -32.62
C GLU A 636 1.74 -30.38 -34.03
N GLU A 637 2.67 -29.43 -34.16
CA GLU A 637 3.18 -28.94 -35.45
C GLU A 637 3.96 -30.02 -36.22
N ILE A 638 4.84 -30.76 -35.53
CA ILE A 638 5.61 -31.88 -36.12
C ILE A 638 4.64 -32.98 -36.59
N ALA A 639 3.61 -33.30 -35.79
CA ALA A 639 2.59 -34.27 -36.17
C ALA A 639 1.77 -33.82 -37.40
N ALA A 640 1.45 -32.53 -37.50
CA ALA A 640 0.77 -31.97 -38.67
C ALA A 640 1.65 -31.97 -39.92
N SER A 641 2.96 -31.71 -39.75
CA SER A 641 3.95 -31.69 -40.84
C SER A 641 4.23 -33.08 -41.40
N GLY A 642 4.21 -34.11 -40.55
CA GLY A 642 4.41 -35.51 -40.97
C GLY A 642 3.22 -36.16 -41.66
N SER A 643 2.02 -35.58 -41.56
CA SER A 643 0.80 -36.11 -42.20
C SER A 643 0.61 -35.65 -43.66
N ALA A 644 1.52 -34.81 -44.19
CA ALA A 644 1.42 -34.22 -45.52
C ALA A 644 2.10 -35.06 -46.64
N ALA A 645 2.60 -36.26 -46.34
CA ALA A 645 3.21 -37.16 -47.34
C ALA A 645 2.31 -38.37 -47.63
N GLY A 646 1.45 -38.25 -48.66
CA GLY A 646 0.80 -39.37 -49.37
C GLY A 646 -0.75 -39.38 -49.32
N PRO A 647 -1.45 -39.63 -50.45
CA PRO A 647 -2.91 -39.66 -50.50
C PRO A 647 -3.48 -40.91 -49.81
N ALA A 648 -4.71 -40.77 -49.34
CA ALA A 648 -5.49 -41.81 -48.68
C ALA A 648 -5.49 -43.14 -49.46
N VAL A 649 -4.92 -44.17 -48.85
CA VAL A 649 -5.26 -45.57 -49.12
C VAL A 649 -5.97 -46.08 -47.88
N GLU A 650 -7.19 -46.57 -48.05
CA GLU A 650 -8.00 -47.15 -46.97
C GLU A 650 -7.25 -48.24 -46.20
N PRO A 651 -7.43 -48.34 -44.87
CA PRO A 651 -6.90 -49.48 -44.14
C PRO A 651 -7.79 -50.69 -44.36
N ALA A 652 -7.38 -51.59 -45.25
CA ALA A 652 -7.87 -52.96 -45.27
C ALA A 652 -7.55 -53.62 -43.93
N ALA A 653 -8.61 -54.14 -43.29
CA ALA A 653 -8.53 -54.83 -42.01
C ALA A 653 -7.60 -56.05 -42.08
N THR A 654 -6.43 -55.96 -41.45
CA THR A 654 -5.64 -57.14 -41.08
C THR A 654 -5.31 -57.09 -39.59
N ARG A 655 -5.95 -58.00 -38.87
CA ARG A 655 -5.65 -58.33 -37.48
C ARG A 655 -4.22 -58.90 -37.40
N GLY A 656 -3.43 -58.36 -36.47
CA GLY A 656 -2.39 -59.13 -35.79
C GLY A 656 -0.95 -58.82 -36.16
N ARG A 657 -0.37 -57.78 -35.54
CA ARG A 657 0.89 -57.88 -34.78
C ARG A 657 1.13 -56.52 -34.10
N LYS A 658 1.07 -56.48 -32.76
CA LYS A 658 1.55 -55.32 -32.00
C LYS A 658 3.07 -55.22 -32.22
N ALA A 659 3.51 -54.31 -33.09
CA ALA A 659 4.90 -53.93 -33.17
C ALA A 659 5.31 -53.33 -31.82
N LYS A 660 6.24 -54.01 -31.13
CA LYS A 660 6.89 -53.48 -29.93
C LYS A 660 7.57 -52.17 -30.31
N ARG A 661 7.09 -51.05 -29.76
CA ARG A 661 7.88 -49.81 -29.67
C ARG A 661 9.18 -50.17 -28.92
N PRO A 662 10.37 -49.80 -29.41
CA PRO A 662 11.60 -50.09 -28.70
C PRO A 662 11.55 -49.35 -27.35
N ALA A 663 11.60 -50.14 -26.28
CA ALA A 663 11.81 -49.66 -24.92
C ALA A 663 13.28 -49.24 -24.81
N GLY A 664 13.56 -47.99 -25.15
CA GLY A 664 14.89 -47.41 -25.08
C GLY A 664 14.80 -45.89 -24.97
N ALA A 665 15.08 -45.37 -23.77
CA ALA A 665 15.44 -43.98 -23.50
C ALA A 665 14.35 -42.88 -23.65
N ALA A 666 13.16 -43.08 -23.07
CA ALA A 666 12.38 -41.94 -22.57
C ALA A 666 12.93 -41.49 -21.20
N ARG A 667 14.22 -41.08 -21.16
CA ARG A 667 14.72 -40.26 -20.04
C ARG A 667 13.97 -38.94 -20.16
N GLU A 668 13.22 -38.52 -19.13
CA GLU A 668 12.64 -37.17 -19.01
C GLU A 668 13.77 -36.14 -19.16
N ARG A 669 14.11 -35.78 -20.40
CA ARG A 669 15.02 -34.68 -20.73
C ARG A 669 14.17 -33.43 -20.76
N LEU A 670 14.53 -32.45 -19.94
CA LEU A 670 13.97 -31.11 -19.98
C LEU A 670 13.93 -30.62 -21.44
N HIS A 671 12.74 -30.45 -22.01
CA HIS A 671 12.53 -30.02 -23.39
C HIS A 671 12.97 -28.54 -23.51
N TRP A 672 14.19 -28.32 -24.03
CA TRP A 672 14.94 -27.05 -24.04
C TRP A 672 14.51 -25.92 -25.02
N PRO A 673 13.53 -26.09 -25.94
CA PRO A 673 12.85 -24.95 -26.60
C PRO A 673 12.28 -23.93 -25.60
N SER A 674 12.13 -24.36 -24.35
CA SER A 674 11.88 -23.58 -23.16
C SER A 674 12.82 -22.41 -22.87
N LEU A 675 14.14 -22.59 -22.99
CA LEU A 675 15.10 -21.53 -22.67
C LEU A 675 15.11 -20.47 -23.78
N SER A 676 15.07 -20.89 -25.04
CA SER A 676 14.99 -20.02 -26.20
C SER A 676 13.76 -19.10 -26.14
N LEU A 677 12.62 -19.64 -25.69
CA LEU A 677 11.40 -18.88 -25.47
C LEU A 677 11.49 -17.91 -24.29
N ALA A 678 12.07 -18.32 -23.16
CA ALA A 678 12.25 -17.45 -22.00
C ALA A 678 13.11 -16.23 -22.36
N ILE A 679 14.19 -16.47 -23.10
CA ILE A 679 15.10 -15.44 -23.59
C ILE A 679 14.41 -14.56 -24.63
N LEU A 680 13.69 -15.14 -25.60
CA LEU A 680 12.95 -14.37 -26.61
C LEU A 680 11.87 -13.49 -25.97
N ALA A 681 11.10 -14.02 -25.03
CA ALA A 681 10.06 -13.26 -24.34
C ALA A 681 10.64 -12.05 -23.60
N ALA A 682 11.78 -12.21 -22.92
CA ALA A 682 12.50 -11.11 -22.27
C ALA A 682 12.98 -10.06 -23.30
N GLY A 683 13.47 -10.50 -24.47
CA GLY A 683 13.88 -9.62 -25.55
C GLY A 683 12.75 -8.84 -26.20
N VAL A 684 11.64 -9.50 -26.54
CA VAL A 684 10.46 -8.87 -27.16
C VAL A 684 9.86 -7.83 -26.23
N PHE A 685 9.77 -8.12 -24.93
CA PHE A 685 9.32 -7.14 -23.94
C PHE A 685 10.22 -5.89 -23.93
N THR A 686 11.54 -6.08 -23.92
CA THR A 686 12.51 -4.97 -23.94
C THR A 686 12.42 -4.14 -25.23
N PHE A 687 12.25 -4.81 -26.38
CA PHE A 687 12.09 -4.15 -27.68
C PHE A 687 10.77 -3.39 -27.78
N TYR A 688 9.65 -3.97 -27.31
CA TYR A 688 8.35 -3.32 -27.29
C TYR A 688 8.41 -1.99 -26.53
N VAL A 689 8.99 -2.01 -25.32
CA VAL A 689 9.18 -0.80 -24.50
C VAL A 689 10.05 0.24 -25.22
N GLY A 690 11.14 -0.17 -25.86
CA GLY A 690 11.99 0.75 -26.63
C GLY A 690 11.34 1.32 -27.90
N SER A 691 10.49 0.53 -28.57
CA SER A 691 9.81 0.94 -29.81
C SER A 691 8.68 1.94 -29.57
N ALA A 692 8.01 1.85 -28.42
CA ALA A 692 6.97 2.78 -28.00
C ALA A 692 7.50 4.20 -27.69
N ALA A 693 8.82 4.41 -27.68
CA ALA A 693 9.48 5.68 -27.38
C ALA A 693 9.89 6.50 -28.63
N ARG A 694 9.59 6.06 -29.85
CA ARG A 694 9.97 6.79 -31.09
C ARG A 694 8.89 7.79 -31.53
N ALA A 695 9.28 9.03 -31.78
CA ALA A 695 8.41 10.09 -32.30
C ALA A 695 8.21 10.01 -33.84
N PRO A 696 7.03 10.41 -34.38
CA PRO A 696 6.78 10.46 -35.83
C PRO A 696 7.45 11.66 -36.53
N ARG A 697 7.76 11.55 -37.84
CA ARG A 697 8.34 12.64 -38.66
C ARG A 697 7.30 13.30 -39.59
N VAL A 698 7.40 14.62 -39.83
CA VAL A 698 6.45 15.43 -40.63
C VAL A 698 7.18 16.11 -41.83
N PRO A 699 6.50 16.39 -42.97
CA PRO A 699 7.11 16.94 -44.21
C PRO A 699 7.35 18.48 -44.21
N PRO A 700 8.16 19.02 -45.16
CA PRO A 700 8.93 20.27 -44.97
C PRO A 700 8.28 21.63 -45.35
N THR A 701 6.99 21.73 -45.71
CA THR A 701 6.48 22.93 -46.42
C THR A 701 5.33 23.68 -45.73
N GLY A 702 5.17 23.55 -44.41
CA GLY A 702 4.21 24.32 -43.61
C GLY A 702 4.84 24.90 -42.34
N MET A 703 4.07 25.68 -41.56
CA MET A 703 4.47 25.98 -40.18
C MET A 703 4.66 24.64 -39.47
N ASP A 704 5.87 24.40 -38.97
CA ASP A 704 6.21 23.12 -38.36
C ASP A 704 5.63 23.07 -36.94
N LEU A 705 4.31 22.82 -36.87
CA LEU A 705 3.55 22.66 -35.65
C LEU A 705 4.07 21.49 -34.81
N ALA A 706 4.72 20.50 -35.45
CA ALA A 706 5.37 19.42 -34.74
C ALA A 706 6.62 19.92 -34.02
N ALA A 707 7.51 20.65 -34.71
CA ALA A 707 8.70 21.25 -34.10
C ALA A 707 8.35 22.28 -33.01
N PHE A 708 7.35 23.14 -33.23
CA PHE A 708 6.86 24.04 -32.18
C PHE A 708 6.29 23.25 -31.00
N GLY A 709 5.54 22.18 -31.28
CA GLY A 709 5.00 21.28 -30.26
C GLY A 709 6.07 20.59 -29.42
N GLU A 710 7.27 20.38 -29.96
CA GLU A 710 8.43 19.77 -29.29
C GLU A 710 9.18 20.74 -28.36
N LEU A 711 8.97 22.06 -28.47
CA LEU A 711 9.65 23.04 -27.61
C LEU A 711 9.38 22.73 -26.13
N PRO A 712 10.41 22.76 -25.27
CA PRO A 712 10.26 22.46 -23.85
C PRO A 712 9.57 23.63 -23.13
N VAL A 713 8.57 23.31 -22.32
CA VAL A 713 7.93 24.25 -21.38
C VAL A 713 7.90 23.65 -19.98
N ALA A 714 8.25 24.45 -18.97
CA ALA A 714 8.10 24.09 -17.57
C ALA A 714 6.71 24.51 -17.08
N HIS A 715 5.91 23.55 -16.58
CA HIS A 715 4.58 23.82 -16.04
C HIS A 715 4.18 22.78 -15.01
N LEU A 716 3.80 23.22 -13.80
CA LEU A 716 3.48 22.36 -12.66
C LEU A 716 4.59 21.35 -12.39
N GLY A 717 5.83 21.83 -12.42
CA GLY A 717 7.00 21.06 -12.06
C GLY A 717 7.51 20.04 -13.07
N ARG A 718 6.89 19.93 -14.25
CA ARG A 718 7.36 19.06 -15.32
C ARG A 718 7.79 19.88 -16.53
N VAL A 719 9.01 19.61 -17.00
CA VAL A 719 9.44 20.00 -18.35
C VAL A 719 8.78 19.02 -19.32
N LYS A 720 7.94 19.53 -20.21
CA LYS A 720 7.21 18.74 -21.20
C LYS A 720 7.18 19.49 -22.53
N PRO A 721 6.97 18.78 -23.66
CA PRO A 721 6.71 19.46 -24.93
C PRO A 721 5.48 20.38 -24.82
N ILE A 722 5.50 21.54 -25.49
CA ILE A 722 4.35 22.45 -25.59
C ILE A 722 3.08 21.71 -26.04
N ASP A 723 3.21 20.75 -26.95
CA ASP A 723 2.09 19.93 -27.42
C ASP A 723 1.40 19.13 -26.29
N THR A 724 2.19 18.65 -25.33
CA THR A 724 1.65 17.99 -24.13
C THR A 724 0.97 19.00 -23.20
N LEU A 725 1.49 20.22 -23.06
CA LEU A 725 0.79 21.28 -22.34
C LEU A 725 -0.55 21.59 -23.02
N ALA A 726 -0.52 21.88 -24.33
CA ALA A 726 -1.68 22.23 -25.14
C ALA A 726 -2.80 21.18 -25.05
N ARG A 727 -2.47 19.89 -25.27
CA ARG A 727 -3.45 18.80 -25.17
C ARG A 727 -4.02 18.66 -23.77
N ASN A 728 -3.19 18.75 -22.73
CA ASN A 728 -3.67 18.63 -21.36
C ASN A 728 -4.55 19.80 -20.95
N THR A 729 -4.18 21.04 -21.29
CA THR A 729 -4.99 22.24 -21.02
C THR A 729 -6.31 22.17 -21.76
N LEU A 730 -6.29 21.85 -23.06
CA LEU A 730 -7.51 21.72 -23.86
C LEU A 730 -8.41 20.59 -23.33
N ARG A 731 -7.83 19.47 -22.90
CA ARG A 731 -8.58 18.36 -22.30
C ARG A 731 -9.17 18.74 -20.94
N ALA A 732 -8.46 19.51 -20.12
CA ALA A 732 -8.96 19.98 -18.84
C ALA A 732 -10.18 20.90 -19.01
N ILE A 733 -10.15 21.80 -19.99
CA ILE A 733 -11.27 22.75 -20.20
C ILE A 733 -12.40 22.19 -21.06
N SER A 734 -12.12 21.28 -22.00
CA SER A 734 -13.09 20.83 -23.02
C SER A 734 -13.39 19.33 -23.01
N HIS A 735 -12.62 18.53 -22.26
CA HIS A 735 -12.58 17.05 -22.36
C HIS A 735 -12.23 16.53 -23.77
N ARG A 736 -11.61 17.37 -24.60
CA ARG A 736 -11.14 17.03 -25.96
C ARG A 736 -9.70 17.47 -26.15
N GLU A 737 -9.01 16.83 -27.09
CA GLU A 737 -7.64 17.18 -27.49
C GLU A 737 -7.59 17.88 -28.86
N THR A 738 -8.76 18.16 -29.44
CA THR A 738 -8.91 18.89 -30.71
C THR A 738 -10.15 19.78 -30.66
N VAL A 739 -10.08 20.95 -31.28
CA VAL A 739 -11.24 21.85 -31.40
C VAL A 739 -11.93 21.58 -32.73
N LYS A 740 -13.27 21.44 -32.72
CA LYS A 740 -14.05 21.32 -33.95
C LYS A 740 -14.48 22.71 -34.41
N LEU A 741 -14.21 23.01 -35.67
CA LEU A 741 -14.60 24.25 -36.32
C LEU A 741 -16.01 24.14 -36.92
N PRO A 742 -16.69 25.28 -37.19
CA PRO A 742 -18.00 25.30 -37.82
C PRO A 742 -18.05 24.63 -39.21
N ASP A 743 -16.94 24.67 -39.95
CA ASP A 743 -16.78 24.02 -41.26
C ASP A 743 -16.50 22.51 -41.17
N GLY A 744 -16.49 21.94 -39.97
CA GLY A 744 -16.22 20.53 -39.70
C GLY A 744 -14.74 20.16 -39.62
N LYS A 745 -13.81 21.09 -39.89
CA LYS A 745 -12.38 20.86 -39.71
C LYS A 745 -12.03 20.78 -38.23
N LYS A 746 -10.88 20.17 -37.93
CA LYS A 746 -10.35 20.06 -36.56
C LYS A 746 -9.07 20.84 -36.45
N LEU A 747 -8.96 21.69 -35.42
CA LEU A 747 -7.68 22.24 -34.98
C LEU A 747 -7.06 21.27 -33.99
N SER A 748 -5.76 21.03 -34.15
CA SER A 748 -4.94 20.39 -33.12
C SER A 748 -4.87 21.26 -31.86
N ALA A 749 -4.49 20.66 -30.73
CA ALA A 749 -4.31 21.41 -29.50
C ALA A 749 -3.22 22.49 -29.63
N VAL A 750 -2.14 22.21 -30.37
CA VAL A 750 -1.05 23.16 -30.60
C VAL A 750 -1.53 24.37 -31.40
N GLU A 751 -2.29 24.15 -32.47
CA GLU A 751 -2.88 25.24 -33.25
C GLU A 751 -3.85 26.07 -32.39
N TRP A 752 -4.69 25.43 -31.59
CA TRP A 752 -5.57 26.12 -30.64
C TRP A 752 -4.77 26.98 -29.65
N LEU A 753 -3.69 26.44 -29.07
CA LEU A 753 -2.86 27.17 -28.12
C LEU A 753 -2.16 28.36 -28.80
N LEU A 754 -1.71 28.20 -30.05
CA LEU A 754 -1.14 29.30 -30.84
C LEU A 754 -2.16 30.40 -31.10
N GLU A 755 -3.42 30.06 -31.43
CA GLU A 755 -4.51 31.03 -31.60
C GLU A 755 -4.75 31.82 -30.30
N VAL A 756 -4.75 31.14 -29.14
CA VAL A 756 -4.92 31.76 -27.83
C VAL A 756 -3.73 32.67 -27.46
N ILE A 757 -2.50 32.19 -27.60
CA ILE A 757 -1.29 32.96 -27.23
C ILE A 757 -1.09 34.15 -28.17
N SER A 758 -1.43 34.00 -29.45
CA SER A 758 -1.34 35.09 -30.43
C SER A 758 -2.48 36.10 -30.27
N GLY A 759 -3.47 35.83 -29.39
CA GLY A 759 -4.59 36.72 -29.13
C GLY A 759 -5.50 36.95 -30.33
N THR A 760 -5.68 35.94 -31.19
CA THR A 760 -6.50 36.10 -32.40
C THR A 760 -7.97 36.26 -32.03
N GLU A 761 -8.76 37.03 -32.79
CA GLU A 761 -10.21 37.14 -32.57
C GLU A 761 -10.91 35.78 -32.63
N ARG A 762 -10.36 34.86 -33.44
CA ARG A 762 -10.88 33.51 -33.56
C ARG A 762 -10.85 32.78 -32.22
N SER A 763 -9.81 32.97 -31.40
CA SER A 763 -9.65 32.29 -30.11
C SER A 763 -10.83 32.51 -29.16
N LEU A 764 -11.43 33.72 -29.18
CA LEU A 764 -12.59 34.06 -28.35
C LEU A 764 -13.88 33.35 -28.77
N LYS A 765 -13.97 32.96 -30.06
CA LYS A 765 -15.14 32.34 -30.69
C LYS A 765 -15.09 30.82 -30.68
N LEU A 766 -13.97 30.21 -30.27
CA LEU A 766 -13.83 28.75 -30.26
C LEU A 766 -14.59 28.14 -29.06
N PRO A 767 -15.50 27.17 -29.27
CA PRO A 767 -16.24 26.54 -28.19
C PRO A 767 -15.38 25.49 -27.49
N VAL A 768 -14.61 25.93 -26.49
CA VAL A 768 -13.63 25.09 -25.77
C VAL A 768 -13.89 24.98 -24.27
N ILE A 769 -14.77 25.79 -23.69
CA ILE A 769 -15.05 25.81 -22.25
C ILE A 769 -16.26 24.91 -21.96
N ARG A 770 -16.04 23.81 -21.25
CA ARG A 770 -17.14 22.90 -20.89
C ARG A 770 -17.88 23.39 -19.66
N ILE A 771 -19.20 23.56 -19.77
CA ILE A 771 -20.09 23.90 -18.65
C ILE A 771 -21.29 22.95 -18.67
N ASP A 772 -21.19 21.83 -17.95
CA ASP A 772 -22.27 20.84 -17.89
C ASP A 772 -23.27 21.07 -16.74
N SER A 773 -22.87 21.81 -15.71
CA SER A 773 -23.75 22.23 -14.61
C SER A 773 -24.94 23.04 -15.15
N PRO A 774 -26.19 22.62 -14.87
CA PRO A 774 -27.38 23.40 -15.22
C PRO A 774 -27.41 24.77 -14.52
N GLU A 775 -26.98 24.85 -13.26
CA GLU A 775 -26.96 26.08 -12.46
C GLU A 775 -26.01 27.11 -13.08
N VAL A 776 -24.77 26.71 -13.39
CA VAL A 776 -23.79 27.60 -14.02
C VAL A 776 -24.25 28.05 -15.41
N ARG A 777 -24.85 27.16 -16.20
CA ARG A 777 -25.44 27.55 -17.51
C ARG A 777 -26.54 28.58 -17.37
N GLN A 778 -27.37 28.50 -16.33
CA GLN A 778 -28.43 29.48 -16.08
C GLN A 778 -27.87 30.85 -15.72
N ILE A 779 -26.78 30.92 -14.94
CA ILE A 779 -26.10 32.19 -14.60
C ILE A 779 -25.61 32.89 -15.87
N PHE A 780 -24.97 32.13 -16.77
CA PHE A 780 -24.46 32.63 -18.05
C PHE A 780 -25.50 32.69 -19.18
N GLN A 781 -26.77 32.33 -18.91
CA GLN A 781 -27.86 32.29 -19.90
C GLN A 781 -27.54 31.45 -21.16
N LEU A 782 -26.83 30.33 -20.97
CA LEU A 782 -26.33 29.50 -22.06
C LEU A 782 -27.34 28.45 -22.51
N PRO A 783 -27.54 28.25 -23.83
CA PRO A 783 -28.40 27.20 -24.34
C PRO A 783 -27.78 25.81 -24.09
N GLU A 784 -28.62 24.82 -23.83
CA GLU A 784 -28.15 23.43 -23.78
C GLU A 784 -27.78 22.91 -25.18
N ARG A 785 -26.54 22.44 -25.34
CA ARG A 785 -26.07 21.86 -26.60
C ARG A 785 -25.17 20.66 -26.40
N LYS A 786 -25.10 19.83 -27.44
CA LYS A 786 -24.35 18.57 -27.41
C LYS A 786 -22.87 18.80 -27.09
N GLY A 787 -22.43 18.28 -25.94
CA GLY A 787 -21.06 18.36 -25.46
C GLY A 787 -20.77 19.53 -24.53
N PHE A 788 -21.76 20.41 -24.26
CA PHE A 788 -21.67 21.47 -23.26
C PHE A 788 -20.48 22.42 -23.42
N LEU A 789 -20.00 22.63 -24.64
CA LEU A 789 -18.84 23.49 -24.92
C LEU A 789 -19.29 24.88 -25.29
N TYR A 790 -18.67 25.90 -24.70
CA TYR A 790 -18.93 27.33 -24.87
C TYR A 790 -17.66 28.11 -25.15
N SER A 791 -17.81 29.24 -25.82
CA SER A 791 -16.73 30.14 -26.20
C SER A 791 -16.58 31.24 -25.15
N VAL A 792 -15.43 31.92 -25.13
CA VAL A 792 -15.21 33.04 -24.20
C VAL A 792 -16.18 34.19 -24.48
N GLU A 793 -16.46 34.44 -25.78
CA GLU A 793 -17.41 35.46 -26.23
C GLU A 793 -18.82 35.24 -25.66
N GLU A 794 -19.26 33.99 -25.52
CA GLU A 794 -20.57 33.66 -24.93
C GLU A 794 -20.62 33.88 -23.40
N LEU A 795 -19.48 33.84 -22.70
CA LEU A 795 -19.41 33.99 -21.24
C LEU A 795 -19.23 35.44 -20.79
N GLN A 796 -18.54 36.23 -21.61
CA GLN A 796 -18.11 37.59 -21.27
C GLN A 796 -19.26 38.52 -20.80
N PRO A 797 -20.48 38.49 -21.37
CA PRO A 797 -21.57 39.38 -20.94
C PRO A 797 -22.04 39.15 -19.49
N HIS A 798 -21.83 37.94 -18.93
CA HIS A 798 -22.39 37.53 -17.64
C HIS A 798 -21.34 37.16 -16.58
N ILE A 799 -20.05 37.35 -16.86
CA ILE A 799 -18.96 36.95 -15.97
C ILE A 799 -19.04 37.61 -14.58
N ARG A 800 -19.38 38.90 -14.50
CA ARG A 800 -19.51 39.62 -13.22
C ARG A 800 -20.62 39.08 -12.33
N ARG A 801 -21.70 38.56 -12.95
CA ARG A 801 -22.78 37.91 -12.20
C ARG A 801 -22.29 36.61 -11.58
N PHE A 802 -21.55 35.81 -12.33
CA PHE A 802 -20.95 34.58 -11.83
C PHE A 802 -19.97 34.84 -10.68
N GLU A 803 -19.09 35.84 -10.80
CA GLU A 803 -18.15 36.23 -9.73
C GLU A 803 -18.87 36.62 -8.42
N ALA A 804 -19.98 37.35 -8.52
CA ALA A 804 -20.77 37.74 -7.35
C ALA A 804 -21.42 36.52 -6.64
N GLU A 805 -21.91 35.54 -7.41
CA GLU A 805 -22.49 34.31 -6.84
C GLU A 805 -21.42 33.40 -6.19
N VAL A 806 -20.21 33.34 -6.77
CA VAL A 806 -19.07 32.61 -6.17
C VAL A 806 -18.65 33.23 -4.84
N GLU A 807 -18.54 34.56 -4.78
CA GLU A 807 -18.12 35.25 -3.56
C GLU A 807 -19.17 35.12 -2.45
N ALA A 808 -20.47 35.17 -2.79
CA ALA A 808 -21.55 34.90 -1.84
C ALA A 808 -21.50 33.47 -1.28
N THR A 809 -20.94 32.53 -2.04
CA THR A 809 -20.85 31.11 -1.65
C THR A 809 -19.66 30.83 -0.73
N ARG A 810 -18.52 31.53 -0.93
CA ARG A 810 -17.29 31.36 -0.11
C ARG A 810 -17.47 31.63 1.38
N GLY A 811 -18.45 32.46 1.76
CA GLY A 811 -18.75 32.78 3.16
C GLY A 811 -19.60 31.75 3.92
N ARG A 812 -20.04 30.67 3.26
CA ARG A 812 -20.92 29.64 3.85
C ARG A 812 -20.12 28.44 4.33
N GLN A 813 -20.59 27.75 5.36
CA GLN A 813 -19.98 26.51 5.82
C GLN A 813 -20.10 25.43 4.73
N PRO A 814 -19.08 24.56 4.52
CA PRO A 814 -19.11 23.52 3.48
C PRO A 814 -20.34 22.59 3.53
N GLU A 815 -20.88 22.40 4.73
CA GLU A 815 -22.06 21.57 5.02
C GLU A 815 -23.35 22.17 4.46
N ASP A 816 -23.41 23.51 4.35
CA ASP A 816 -24.56 24.26 3.85
C ASP A 816 -24.58 24.41 2.32
N LEU A 817 -23.48 24.04 1.66
CA LEU A 817 -23.34 24.12 0.21
C LEU A 817 -24.11 22.98 -0.48
N THR A 818 -24.78 23.29 -1.58
CA THR A 818 -25.35 22.27 -2.47
C THR A 818 -24.22 21.45 -3.12
N ASN A 819 -24.53 20.26 -3.62
CA ASN A 819 -23.53 19.42 -4.32
C ASN A 819 -22.92 20.14 -5.53
N GLU A 820 -23.70 20.97 -6.24
CA GLU A 820 -23.21 21.76 -7.37
C GLU A 820 -22.39 22.98 -6.92
N GLN A 821 -22.69 23.59 -5.78
CA GLN A 821 -21.87 24.67 -5.20
C GLN A 821 -20.53 24.17 -4.66
N ARG A 822 -20.47 22.91 -4.18
CA ARG A 822 -19.20 22.28 -3.74
C ARG A 822 -18.33 21.83 -4.89
N ARG A 823 -18.93 21.50 -6.03
CA ARG A 823 -18.27 20.97 -7.23
C ARG A 823 -17.66 22.10 -8.04
#